data_AF-A0A8H6E7K3-F1
#
_entry.id   AF-A0A8H6E7K3-F1
#
_cell.length_a   1.000
_cell.length_b   1.000
_cell.length_c   1.000
_cell.angle_alpha   90.00
_cell.angle_beta   90.00
_cell.angle_gamma   90.00
#
_symmetry.space_group_name_H-M   'P 1'
#
loop_
_entity.id
_entity.type
_entity.pdbx_description
1 polymer ?
#
loop_
_entity_poly.entity_id
_entity_poly.type
_entity_poly.pdbx_seq_one_letter_code
_entity_poly.pdbx_strand_id
1 'polypeptide(L)'
;MALPTFKQYFLPEKNGFDSLMLRDVLKVSPKKGEILVRIKAVSLNWRDGIIAEGTYPFPGPDALVPGSDGAGYVEEVGECVTEWKAGDRVLANFTQEHIAGRLTPRTLLTQLGGESQGLLGEYFIFPRTGVARIPDYLSYEEASCLPCAALTAWNALYGLTPIRPGQTVLLQGTGGVSTFALQIASAAGATTIVTSSSDEKLAKAKQLGATYVINYRTTPDWATEAKRITDGRGVDHIIEVGGTLTLQASFDAVAMHGVIHCIGHITNPDPLGAGKKLRGPDAAFLALDRLFQAGSQDAVYDLPSASVPDYVKTKSPFLQISDGAESNKRRYSMRFYITTLSQFLTVSDKDNSFLSDFVPMSLEFPALADALVAWSCGHLSSLDSSYHITALQARSAALRSLAESIASDEISSYETSAATGLVLLTSEVCLGDHTRWYNHLIGVKNIIMLAQAKEKSGTIPLQGPEALKQSAEGQWVLRNFAYHDIVGSVTLGKPPLLQGNYLRGITDVVDTYLGVATEILTMISDISCHDPLNLSLEFSRYHRAAYLIAANQFWTLDSKLASWQCPAWAIPSLAALAYAYRSAALIYLYRRTLRGLNTLTSCEALRPVHSVSLSQTLKCKLQDAAATVLRHVAEVPLDTLPESALLFPLFLAGGEVMDDLEIEIIRMRLNIMLEKRQFHNIRRALEVLEEVWERRRASLDSDEDPDVDWQEIVNRKSGGLLLT
;
A
#
# COMPACT_ATOMS: atom_id res chain seq x y z
N MET A 1 -46.71 -20.89 13.74
CA MET A 1 -45.78 -22.01 14.05
C MET A 1 -44.79 -21.51 15.07
N ALA A 2 -44.45 -22.31 16.10
CA ALA A 2 -43.41 -21.91 17.06
C ALA A 2 -42.05 -21.81 16.33
N LEU A 3 -41.27 -20.77 16.64
CA LEU A 3 -39.92 -20.64 16.09
C LEU A 3 -39.07 -21.84 16.52
N PRO A 4 -38.23 -22.40 15.64
CA PRO A 4 -37.32 -23.49 16.01
C PRO A 4 -36.35 -23.03 17.09
N THR A 5 -35.93 -23.94 17.98
CA THR A 5 -34.92 -23.67 19.01
C THR A 5 -33.57 -24.29 18.64
N PHE A 6 -32.50 -23.79 19.25
CA PHE A 6 -31.14 -24.34 19.17
C PHE A 6 -30.45 -24.34 20.53
N LYS A 7 -29.40 -25.14 20.68
CA LYS A 7 -28.64 -25.28 21.91
C LYS A 7 -27.52 -24.24 22.01
N GLN A 8 -27.39 -23.65 23.19
CA GLN A 8 -26.33 -22.70 23.51
C GLN A 8 -25.86 -22.90 24.95
N TYR A 9 -24.55 -22.87 25.15
CA TYR A 9 -23.97 -22.86 26.48
C TYR A 9 -23.86 -21.43 27.00
N PHE A 10 -24.05 -21.25 28.30
CA PHE A 10 -23.87 -19.96 28.95
C PHE A 10 -23.42 -20.16 30.40
N LEU A 11 -22.86 -19.11 30.99
CA LEU A 11 -22.44 -19.02 32.36
C LEU A 11 -23.48 -18.18 33.12
N PRO A 12 -24.39 -18.80 33.89
CA PRO A 12 -25.32 -18.05 34.76
C PRO A 12 -24.54 -17.17 35.76
N GLU A 13 -23.43 -17.71 36.25
CA GLU A 13 -22.46 -17.06 37.12
C GLU A 13 -21.03 -17.39 36.63
N LYS A 14 -20.07 -16.50 36.88
CA LYS A 14 -18.67 -16.65 36.45
C LYS A 14 -17.82 -17.25 37.59
N ASN A 15 -18.09 -18.52 37.94
CA ASN A 15 -17.44 -19.25 39.03
C ASN A 15 -16.63 -20.47 38.53
N GLY A 16 -16.11 -20.40 37.31
CA GLY A 16 -15.38 -21.46 36.62
C GLY A 16 -16.24 -22.23 35.61
N PHE A 17 -15.60 -23.15 34.88
CA PHE A 17 -16.24 -23.90 33.79
C PHE A 17 -17.35 -24.85 34.25
N ASP A 18 -17.35 -25.28 35.52
CA ASP A 18 -18.41 -26.14 36.07
C ASP A 18 -19.77 -25.42 36.15
N SER A 19 -19.77 -24.08 36.07
CA SER A 19 -20.98 -23.27 36.02
C SER A 19 -21.62 -23.21 34.62
N LEU A 20 -20.99 -23.81 33.61
CA LEU A 20 -21.48 -23.79 32.24
C LEU A 20 -22.76 -24.62 32.10
N MET A 21 -23.87 -23.97 31.76
CA MET A 21 -25.18 -24.60 31.57
C MET A 21 -25.60 -24.56 30.11
N LEU A 22 -26.30 -25.62 29.68
CA LEU A 22 -26.90 -25.70 28.35
C LEU A 22 -28.34 -25.20 28.40
N ARG A 23 -28.72 -24.31 27.48
CA ARG A 23 -30.12 -23.85 27.31
C ARG A 23 -30.60 -23.98 25.87
N ASP A 24 -31.91 -24.04 25.71
CA ASP A 24 -32.58 -23.85 24.43
C ASP A 24 -32.85 -22.36 24.18
N VAL A 25 -32.49 -21.87 23.00
CA VAL A 25 -32.67 -20.48 22.56
C VAL A 25 -33.50 -20.46 21.28
N LEU A 26 -34.39 -19.48 21.14
CA LEU A 26 -35.17 -19.31 19.92
C LEU A 26 -34.25 -18.89 18.76
N LYS A 27 -34.34 -19.60 17.63
CA LYS A 27 -33.71 -19.20 16.37
C LYS A 27 -34.55 -18.09 15.74
N VAL A 28 -34.01 -16.88 15.71
CA VAL A 28 -34.63 -15.71 15.06
C VAL A 28 -33.93 -15.41 13.73
N SER A 29 -34.67 -14.89 12.76
CA SER A 29 -34.10 -14.45 11.48
C SER A 29 -33.24 -13.18 11.66
N PRO A 30 -32.18 -13.00 10.87
CA PRO A 30 -31.35 -11.80 10.91
C PRO A 30 -32.12 -10.56 10.42
N LYS A 31 -31.86 -9.41 11.04
CA LYS A 31 -32.45 -8.12 10.62
C LYS A 31 -31.65 -7.47 9.50
N LYS A 32 -32.08 -6.29 9.07
CA LYS A 32 -31.35 -5.45 8.11
C LYS A 32 -29.88 -5.26 8.53
N GLY A 33 -28.96 -5.62 7.64
CA GLY A 33 -27.52 -5.51 7.85
C GLY A 33 -26.89 -6.62 8.70
N GLU A 34 -27.66 -7.66 9.06
CA GLU A 34 -27.19 -8.79 9.85
C GLU A 34 -27.14 -10.07 9.01
N ILE A 35 -26.35 -11.04 9.47
CA ILE A 35 -26.29 -12.40 8.93
C ILE A 35 -26.43 -13.40 10.07
N LEU A 36 -27.15 -14.49 9.81
CA LEU A 36 -27.24 -15.62 10.73
C LEU A 36 -26.23 -16.67 10.30
N VAL A 37 -25.30 -17.01 11.19
CA VAL A 37 -24.26 -18.01 10.94
C VAL A 37 -24.56 -19.24 11.78
N ARG A 38 -24.49 -20.42 11.14
CA ARG A 38 -24.47 -21.69 11.85
C ARG A 38 -23.04 -22.02 12.24
N ILE A 39 -22.76 -22.00 13.53
CA ILE A 39 -21.43 -22.25 14.08
C ILE A 39 -21.10 -23.74 13.96
N LYS A 40 -19.88 -24.03 13.51
CA LYS A 40 -19.36 -25.39 13.31
C LYS A 40 -18.22 -25.72 14.26
N ALA A 41 -17.38 -24.73 14.56
CA ALA A 41 -16.29 -24.87 15.51
C ALA A 41 -16.13 -23.59 16.32
N VAL A 42 -15.74 -23.76 17.57
CA VAL A 42 -15.33 -22.69 18.50
C VAL A 42 -13.94 -23.06 18.99
N SER A 43 -13.01 -22.12 18.99
CA SER A 43 -11.70 -22.33 19.62
C SER A 43 -11.69 -21.69 21.01
N LEU A 44 -10.93 -22.28 21.91
CA LEU A 44 -10.80 -21.79 23.29
C LEU A 44 -9.48 -21.06 23.45
N ASN A 45 -9.56 -19.86 24.00
CA ASN A 45 -8.44 -19.01 24.34
C ASN A 45 -8.26 -18.94 25.86
N TRP A 46 -7.05 -18.60 26.30
CA TRP A 46 -6.78 -18.41 27.74
C TRP A 46 -7.74 -17.40 28.40
N ARG A 47 -8.13 -16.38 27.63
CA ARG A 47 -9.13 -15.38 28.01
C ARG A 47 -10.48 -15.99 28.39
N ASP A 48 -10.94 -17.02 27.69
CA ASP A 48 -12.23 -17.65 27.98
C ASP A 48 -12.22 -18.31 29.38
N GLY A 49 -11.05 -18.80 29.81
CA GLY A 49 -10.84 -19.37 31.15
C GLY A 49 -10.94 -18.34 32.27
N ILE A 50 -10.19 -17.24 32.19
CA ILE A 50 -10.25 -16.17 33.20
C ILE A 50 -11.63 -15.48 33.24
N ILE A 51 -12.36 -15.46 32.13
CA ILE A 51 -13.74 -14.98 32.08
C ILE A 51 -14.67 -15.96 32.79
N ALA A 52 -14.52 -17.25 32.54
CA ALA A 52 -15.29 -18.28 33.23
C ALA A 52 -15.05 -18.23 34.74
N GLU A 53 -13.80 -18.02 35.17
CA GLU A 53 -13.38 -17.90 36.58
C GLU A 53 -13.77 -16.56 37.25
N GLY A 54 -14.31 -15.60 36.48
CA GLY A 54 -14.72 -14.30 37.03
C GLY A 54 -13.56 -13.36 37.38
N THR A 55 -12.32 -13.68 36.98
CA THR A 55 -11.12 -12.89 37.25
C THR A 55 -10.76 -11.94 36.11
N TYR A 56 -11.52 -11.96 35.01
CA TYR A 56 -11.35 -11.01 33.91
C TYR A 56 -11.72 -9.59 34.35
N PRO A 57 -10.85 -8.59 34.18
CA PRO A 57 -11.02 -7.27 34.79
C PRO A 57 -12.11 -6.41 34.15
N PHE A 58 -12.70 -6.83 33.03
CA PHE A 58 -13.70 -6.05 32.30
C PHE A 58 -15.12 -6.61 32.51
N PRO A 59 -16.12 -5.73 32.65
CA PRO A 59 -17.50 -6.13 32.81
C PRO A 59 -18.01 -6.78 31.52
N GLY A 60 -18.91 -7.75 31.68
CA GLY A 60 -19.60 -8.43 30.58
C GLY A 60 -21.06 -8.65 30.93
N PRO A 61 -21.90 -9.06 29.97
CA PRO A 61 -23.32 -9.29 30.21
C PRO A 61 -23.54 -10.40 31.24
N ASP A 62 -24.67 -10.32 31.93
CA ASP A 62 -25.19 -11.43 32.73
C ASP A 62 -25.48 -12.64 31.83
N ALA A 63 -25.43 -13.84 32.41
CA ALA A 63 -25.71 -15.08 31.68
C ALA A 63 -24.87 -15.20 30.38
N LEU A 64 -23.57 -14.88 30.48
CA LEU A 64 -22.63 -14.77 29.37
C LEU A 64 -22.48 -16.10 28.62
N VAL A 65 -22.63 -16.07 27.30
CA VAL A 65 -22.16 -17.12 26.40
C VAL A 65 -20.66 -16.93 26.21
N PRO A 66 -19.79 -17.87 26.65
CA PRO A 66 -18.34 -17.72 26.47
C PRO A 66 -17.91 -18.05 25.03
N GLY A 67 -16.62 -17.92 24.75
CA GLY A 67 -16.01 -18.26 23.47
C GLY A 67 -15.99 -17.07 22.52
N SER A 68 -14.81 -16.50 22.32
CA SER A 68 -14.58 -15.36 21.44
C SER A 68 -14.42 -15.75 19.96
N ASP A 69 -13.94 -16.96 19.71
CA ASP A 69 -13.48 -17.40 18.40
C ASP A 69 -14.39 -18.49 17.84
N GLY A 70 -14.85 -18.33 16.60
CA GLY A 70 -15.73 -19.29 15.99
C GLY A 70 -15.74 -19.24 14.47
N ALA A 71 -16.08 -20.36 13.86
CA ALA A 71 -16.15 -20.56 12.43
C ALA A 71 -17.40 -21.37 12.06
N GLY A 72 -18.01 -21.04 10.94
CA GLY A 72 -19.25 -21.63 10.49
C GLY A 72 -19.60 -21.23 9.07
N TYR A 73 -20.86 -21.37 8.71
CA TYR A 73 -21.35 -20.91 7.41
C TYR A 73 -22.59 -20.04 7.57
N VAL A 74 -22.77 -19.10 6.65
CA VAL A 74 -23.94 -18.23 6.58
C VAL A 74 -25.17 -19.07 6.26
N GLU A 75 -26.13 -19.13 7.18
CA GLU A 75 -27.39 -19.85 6.98
C GLU A 75 -28.44 -18.94 6.32
N GLU A 76 -28.51 -17.68 6.77
CA GLU A 76 -29.49 -16.69 6.31
C GLU A 76 -28.87 -15.29 6.31
N VAL A 77 -29.31 -14.42 5.38
CA VAL A 77 -28.87 -13.03 5.29
C VAL A 77 -30.07 -12.11 5.45
N GLY A 78 -29.90 -11.02 6.21
CA GLY A 78 -30.92 -10.02 6.38
C GLY A 78 -30.98 -9.00 5.25
N GLU A 79 -31.94 -8.08 5.32
CA GLU A 79 -32.12 -7.04 4.30
C GLU A 79 -30.85 -6.19 4.09
N CYS A 80 -30.61 -5.75 2.86
CA CYS A 80 -29.49 -4.90 2.47
C CYS A 80 -28.08 -5.50 2.70
N VAL A 81 -27.95 -6.81 2.90
CA VAL A 81 -26.67 -7.52 2.85
C VAL A 81 -26.44 -8.04 1.44
N THR A 82 -25.36 -7.61 0.79
CA THR A 82 -25.04 -7.98 -0.60
C THR A 82 -23.70 -8.71 -0.74
N GLU A 83 -22.85 -8.59 0.27
CA GLU A 83 -21.50 -9.17 0.33
C GLU A 83 -21.46 -10.64 0.77
N TRP A 84 -22.57 -11.15 1.32
CA TRP A 84 -22.72 -12.51 1.83
C TRP A 84 -23.93 -13.20 1.24
N LYS A 85 -23.85 -14.53 1.12
CA LYS A 85 -24.97 -15.40 0.74
C LYS A 85 -24.98 -16.67 1.58
N ALA A 86 -26.13 -17.34 1.63
CA ALA A 86 -26.25 -18.63 2.28
C ALA A 86 -25.23 -19.64 1.72
N GLY A 87 -24.57 -20.38 2.60
CA GLY A 87 -23.49 -21.32 2.30
C GLY A 87 -22.08 -20.74 2.35
N ASP A 88 -21.92 -19.41 2.40
CA ASP A 88 -20.58 -18.80 2.52
C ASP A 88 -19.91 -19.21 3.85
N ARG A 89 -18.65 -19.64 3.77
CA ARG A 89 -17.86 -20.08 4.93
C ARG A 89 -17.20 -18.88 5.59
N VAL A 90 -17.47 -18.69 6.87
CA VAL A 90 -17.07 -17.48 7.61
C VAL A 90 -16.50 -17.78 8.98
N LEU A 91 -15.52 -16.99 9.40
CA LEU A 91 -14.97 -16.96 10.75
C LEU A 91 -15.25 -15.61 11.41
N ALA A 92 -15.39 -15.60 12.71
CA ALA A 92 -15.73 -14.40 13.47
C ALA A 92 -14.59 -13.37 13.45
N ASN A 93 -14.93 -12.09 13.35
CA ASN A 93 -14.03 -11.02 13.77
C ASN A 93 -14.09 -10.90 15.30
N PHE A 94 -12.94 -10.94 15.98
CA PHE A 94 -12.91 -10.90 17.44
C PHE A 94 -13.58 -9.63 18.02
N THR A 95 -13.39 -8.47 17.36
CA THR A 95 -14.00 -7.18 17.75
C THR A 95 -14.96 -6.72 16.66
N GLN A 96 -16.26 -6.87 16.89
CA GLN A 96 -17.29 -6.79 15.85
C GLN A 96 -17.38 -5.44 15.12
N GLU A 97 -17.18 -4.32 15.82
CA GLU A 97 -17.21 -2.98 15.23
C GLU A 97 -15.83 -2.48 14.76
N HIS A 98 -14.76 -3.26 14.93
CA HIS A 98 -13.42 -2.85 14.49
C HIS A 98 -13.15 -3.28 13.05
N ILE A 99 -13.34 -2.34 12.12
CA ILE A 99 -13.13 -2.56 10.68
C ILE A 99 -11.73 -2.09 10.24
N ALA A 100 -11.30 -0.94 10.76
CA ALA A 100 -10.01 -0.34 10.45
C ALA A 100 -9.60 0.68 11.52
N GLY A 101 -8.32 1.07 11.49
CA GLY A 101 -7.78 2.10 12.37
C GLY A 101 -7.51 1.62 13.80
N ARG A 102 -7.37 2.57 14.72
CA ARG A 102 -7.10 2.27 16.13
C ARG A 102 -8.38 1.83 16.84
N LEU A 103 -8.23 0.93 17.82
CA LEU A 103 -9.32 0.57 18.73
C LEU A 103 -9.76 1.81 19.52
N THR A 104 -11.07 1.90 19.74
CA THR A 104 -11.72 2.92 20.57
C THR A 104 -12.40 2.26 21.77
N PRO A 105 -12.67 2.97 22.87
CA PRO A 105 -13.42 2.43 24.00
C PRO A 105 -14.76 1.81 23.59
N ARG A 106 -15.45 2.43 22.62
CA ARG A 106 -16.70 1.90 22.08
C ARG A 106 -16.51 0.56 21.38
N THR A 107 -15.54 0.45 20.47
CA THR A 107 -15.32 -0.78 19.72
C THR A 107 -14.91 -1.94 20.63
N LEU A 108 -14.21 -1.66 21.74
CA LEU A 108 -13.77 -2.69 22.69
C LEU A 108 -14.94 -3.38 23.40
N LEU A 109 -16.07 -2.69 23.59
CA LEU A 109 -17.29 -3.29 24.16
C LEU A 109 -17.95 -4.32 23.23
N THR A 110 -17.44 -4.49 22.01
CA THR A 110 -17.98 -5.42 21.00
C THR A 110 -17.13 -6.67 20.84
N GLN A 111 -16.24 -6.95 21.80
CA GLN A 111 -15.44 -8.16 21.86
C GLN A 111 -16.31 -9.35 22.26
N LEU A 112 -16.25 -10.41 21.46
CA LEU A 112 -17.07 -11.61 21.67
C LEU A 112 -16.58 -12.41 22.88
N GLY A 113 -17.53 -13.05 23.58
CA GLY A 113 -17.24 -13.97 24.69
C GLY A 113 -16.71 -13.30 25.96
N GLY A 114 -16.79 -11.97 26.07
CA GLY A 114 -16.44 -11.19 27.26
C GLY A 114 -17.38 -10.03 27.49
N GLU A 115 -17.13 -8.90 26.83
CA GLU A 115 -17.91 -7.66 26.90
C GLU A 115 -19.23 -7.79 26.15
N SER A 116 -19.28 -8.69 25.16
CA SER A 116 -20.48 -9.11 24.45
C SER A 116 -20.64 -10.64 24.46
N GLN A 117 -21.83 -11.11 24.07
CA GLN A 117 -22.13 -12.55 23.99
C GLN A 117 -21.19 -13.26 23.02
N GLY A 118 -20.72 -14.44 23.40
CA GLY A 118 -19.81 -15.28 22.62
C GLY A 118 -20.49 -16.31 21.73
N LEU A 119 -19.68 -17.25 21.26
CA LEU A 119 -19.99 -18.14 20.15
C LEU A 119 -20.22 -19.59 20.56
N LEU A 120 -20.24 -19.90 21.86
CA LEU A 120 -20.47 -21.27 22.36
C LEU A 120 -21.95 -21.70 22.25
N GLY A 121 -22.44 -21.83 21.02
CA GLY A 121 -23.77 -22.32 20.67
C GLY A 121 -23.86 -22.68 19.19
N GLU A 122 -25.00 -23.22 18.75
CA GLU A 122 -25.16 -23.69 17.37
C GLU A 122 -25.31 -22.55 16.34
N TYR A 123 -25.75 -21.37 16.76
CA TYR A 123 -25.98 -20.22 15.88
C TYR A 123 -25.58 -18.90 16.55
N PHE A 124 -25.20 -17.93 15.74
CA PHE A 124 -24.96 -16.55 16.17
C PHE A 124 -25.37 -15.56 15.05
N ILE A 125 -25.91 -14.41 15.44
CA ILE A 125 -26.24 -13.32 14.51
C ILE A 125 -25.12 -12.31 14.54
N PHE A 126 -24.44 -12.14 13.41
CA PHE A 126 -23.39 -11.16 13.25
C PHE A 126 -23.91 -9.94 12.50
N PRO A 127 -23.41 -8.72 12.77
CA PRO A 127 -23.44 -7.67 11.76
C PRO A 127 -22.71 -8.16 10.51
N ARG A 128 -23.11 -7.70 9.33
CA ARG A 128 -22.49 -8.10 8.05
C ARG A 128 -20.98 -7.87 7.98
N THR A 129 -20.43 -6.98 8.81
CA THR A 129 -18.99 -6.69 8.89
C THR A 129 -18.25 -7.46 9.99
N GLY A 130 -18.98 -8.25 10.79
CA GLY A 130 -18.48 -8.96 11.98
C GLY A 130 -17.82 -10.30 11.68
N VAL A 131 -17.60 -10.63 10.41
CA VAL A 131 -17.01 -11.91 9.97
C VAL A 131 -16.05 -11.72 8.79
N ALA A 132 -15.16 -12.69 8.59
CA ALA A 132 -14.27 -12.80 7.44
C ALA A 132 -14.43 -14.15 6.72
N ARG A 133 -14.09 -14.19 5.42
CA ARG A 133 -14.15 -15.44 4.62
C ARG A 133 -13.10 -16.45 5.13
N ILE A 134 -13.51 -17.71 5.23
CA ILE A 134 -12.57 -18.82 5.49
C ILE A 134 -11.90 -19.20 4.17
N PRO A 135 -10.56 -19.24 4.10
CA PRO A 135 -9.85 -19.80 2.95
C PRO A 135 -10.25 -21.26 2.68
N ASP A 136 -10.41 -21.62 1.42
CA ASP A 136 -10.96 -22.94 1.03
C ASP A 136 -10.20 -24.13 1.62
N TYR A 137 -8.88 -23.98 1.81
CA TYR A 137 -7.99 -25.02 2.30
C TYR A 137 -8.05 -25.25 3.83
N LEU A 138 -8.70 -24.35 4.60
CA LEU A 138 -8.81 -24.51 6.06
C LEU A 138 -10.12 -25.20 6.42
N SER A 139 -10.10 -26.09 7.41
CA SER A 139 -11.33 -26.60 8.04
C SER A 139 -12.01 -25.53 8.93
N TYR A 140 -13.21 -25.80 9.44
CA TYR A 140 -13.84 -24.87 10.39
C TYR A 140 -13.07 -24.84 11.72
N GLU A 141 -12.56 -25.97 12.17
CA GLU A 141 -11.75 -26.10 13.39
C GLU A 141 -10.43 -25.34 13.27
N GLU A 142 -9.76 -25.42 12.12
CA GLU A 142 -8.54 -24.66 11.87
C GLU A 142 -8.82 -23.16 11.78
N ALA A 143 -9.87 -22.77 11.05
CA ALA A 143 -10.26 -21.38 10.87
C ALA A 143 -10.72 -20.73 12.19
N SER A 144 -11.39 -21.47 13.07
CA SER A 144 -11.80 -20.95 14.37
C SER A 144 -10.61 -20.65 15.29
N CYS A 145 -9.40 -21.13 15.01
CA CYS A 145 -8.22 -20.85 15.85
C CYS A 145 -7.51 -19.52 15.49
N LEU A 146 -7.99 -18.82 14.46
CA LEU A 146 -7.37 -17.60 13.94
C LEU A 146 -7.77 -16.31 14.67
N PRO A 147 -9.05 -16.04 15.01
CA PRO A 147 -9.51 -14.69 15.32
C PRO A 147 -8.83 -14.03 16.53
N CYS A 148 -8.58 -14.77 17.61
CA CYS A 148 -7.90 -14.21 18.77
C CYS A 148 -6.37 -14.35 18.61
N ALA A 149 -5.87 -15.58 18.60
CA ALA A 149 -4.45 -15.84 18.72
C ALA A 149 -3.63 -15.41 17.49
N ALA A 150 -4.08 -15.78 16.28
CA ALA A 150 -3.35 -15.49 15.05
C ALA A 150 -3.42 -13.99 14.69
N LEU A 151 -4.59 -13.37 14.85
CA LEU A 151 -4.74 -11.93 14.62
C LEU A 151 -3.90 -11.11 15.61
N THR A 152 -3.84 -11.52 16.88
CA THR A 152 -2.98 -10.87 17.88
C THR A 152 -1.51 -10.97 17.51
N ALA A 153 -1.05 -12.16 17.10
CA ALA A 153 0.31 -12.36 16.62
C ALA A 153 0.62 -11.52 15.37
N TRP A 154 -0.33 -11.45 14.43
CA TRP A 154 -0.21 -10.61 13.24
C TRP A 154 -0.12 -9.13 13.60
N ASN A 155 -1.00 -8.62 14.47
CA ASN A 155 -0.98 -7.23 14.90
C ASN A 155 0.29 -6.87 15.67
N ALA A 156 0.82 -7.77 16.51
CA ALA A 156 2.11 -7.56 17.16
C ALA A 156 3.22 -7.40 16.11
N LEU A 157 3.26 -8.28 15.12
CA LEU A 157 4.33 -8.31 14.13
C LEU A 157 4.14 -7.31 12.97
N TYR A 158 2.93 -6.85 12.67
CA TYR A 158 2.62 -6.00 11.49
C TYR A 158 1.75 -4.77 11.79
N GLY A 159 1.34 -4.55 13.03
CA GLY A 159 0.48 -3.43 13.40
C GLY A 159 1.23 -2.09 13.54
N LEU A 160 2.05 -1.95 14.58
CA LEU A 160 2.76 -0.69 14.87
C LEU A 160 4.08 -0.57 14.08
N THR A 161 4.99 -1.51 14.31
CA THR A 161 6.29 -1.55 13.64
C THR A 161 6.42 -2.91 12.97
N PRO A 162 6.20 -2.98 11.65
CA PRO A 162 6.28 -4.24 10.91
C PRO A 162 7.66 -4.89 11.00
N ILE A 163 7.69 -6.19 11.26
CA ILE A 163 8.92 -6.98 11.19
C ILE A 163 9.47 -6.94 9.76
N ARG A 164 10.79 -6.90 9.66
CA ARG A 164 11.58 -7.03 8.44
C ARG A 164 12.40 -8.32 8.47
N PRO A 165 12.67 -8.97 7.34
CA PRO A 165 13.58 -10.11 7.31
C PRO A 165 14.95 -9.75 7.87
N GLY A 166 15.64 -10.74 8.43
CA GLY A 166 16.92 -10.55 9.10
C GLY A 166 16.81 -10.01 10.54
N GLN A 167 15.66 -9.45 10.93
CA GLN A 167 15.41 -9.12 12.34
C GLN A 167 15.29 -10.38 13.20
N THR A 168 15.47 -10.20 14.51
CA THR A 168 15.32 -11.25 15.51
C THR A 168 14.02 -11.07 16.27
N VAL A 169 13.26 -12.16 16.41
CA VAL A 169 12.00 -12.19 17.16
C VAL A 169 12.13 -13.21 18.29
N LEU A 170 11.93 -12.78 19.53
CA LEU A 170 11.87 -13.65 20.69
C LEU A 170 10.42 -13.90 21.07
N LEU A 171 10.09 -15.18 21.24
CA LEU A 171 8.75 -15.66 21.51
C LEU A 171 8.75 -16.39 22.85
N GLN A 172 8.02 -15.85 23.81
CA GLN A 172 7.91 -16.48 25.11
C GLN A 172 6.84 -17.56 25.09
N GLY A 173 7.21 -18.76 25.53
CA GLY A 173 6.31 -19.90 25.59
C GLY A 173 5.90 -20.44 24.23
N THR A 174 4.99 -21.42 24.27
CA THR A 174 4.47 -22.12 23.09
C THR A 174 2.94 -22.12 23.10
N GLY A 175 2.33 -21.01 23.58
CA GLY A 175 0.88 -20.80 23.53
C GLY A 175 0.40 -20.41 22.12
N GLY A 176 -0.89 -20.17 21.95
CA GLY A 176 -1.49 -19.86 20.64
C GLY A 176 -0.81 -18.68 19.94
N VAL A 177 -0.74 -17.52 20.61
CA VAL A 177 -0.10 -16.31 20.07
C VAL A 177 1.37 -16.57 19.71
N SER A 178 2.16 -17.13 20.63
CA SER A 178 3.59 -17.39 20.39
C SER A 178 3.81 -18.40 19.26
N THR A 179 2.93 -19.38 19.09
CA THR A 179 3.03 -20.39 18.03
C THR A 179 2.67 -19.82 16.66
N PHE A 180 1.66 -18.95 16.58
CA PHE A 180 1.36 -18.21 15.35
C PHE A 180 2.46 -17.20 15.04
N ALA A 181 2.89 -16.41 16.02
CA ALA A 181 3.97 -15.45 15.86
C ALA A 181 5.27 -16.12 15.42
N LEU A 182 5.56 -17.33 15.89
CA LEU A 182 6.74 -18.10 15.47
C LEU A 182 6.69 -18.39 13.98
N GLN A 183 5.57 -18.93 13.50
CA GLN A 183 5.39 -19.27 12.11
C GLN A 183 5.35 -18.02 11.23
N ILE A 184 4.70 -16.95 11.68
CA ILE A 184 4.67 -15.65 10.98
C ILE A 184 6.08 -15.05 10.88
N ALA A 185 6.84 -15.04 11.98
CA ALA A 185 8.20 -14.51 12.04
C ALA A 185 9.16 -15.34 11.18
N SER A 186 9.08 -16.67 11.29
CA SER A 186 9.87 -17.59 10.47
C SER A 186 9.55 -17.41 8.99
N ALA A 187 8.26 -17.32 8.61
CA ALA A 187 7.85 -17.09 7.24
C ALA A 187 8.23 -15.69 6.72
N ALA A 188 8.39 -14.72 7.62
CA ALA A 188 8.88 -13.38 7.31
C ALA A 188 10.41 -13.28 7.23
N GLY A 189 11.15 -14.39 7.41
CA GLY A 189 12.60 -14.43 7.31
C GLY A 189 13.33 -13.84 8.53
N ALA A 190 12.67 -13.77 9.67
CA ALA A 190 13.31 -13.40 10.93
C ALA A 190 14.05 -14.59 11.55
N THR A 191 15.10 -14.28 12.31
CA THR A 191 15.71 -15.23 13.25
C THR A 191 14.80 -15.36 14.46
N THR A 192 14.32 -16.55 14.77
CA THR A 192 13.35 -16.77 15.84
C THR A 192 14.00 -17.44 17.04
N ILE A 193 13.70 -16.93 18.24
CA ILE A 193 14.16 -17.49 19.51
C ILE A 193 12.92 -17.85 20.33
N VAL A 194 12.71 -19.13 20.64
CA VAL A 194 11.54 -19.56 21.43
C VAL A 194 11.98 -19.99 22.83
N THR A 195 11.30 -19.47 23.86
CA THR A 195 11.54 -19.91 25.25
C THR A 195 10.45 -20.87 25.73
N SER A 196 10.82 -21.88 26.51
CA SER A 196 9.85 -22.80 27.14
C SER A 196 10.46 -23.51 28.35
N SER A 197 9.64 -24.13 29.19
CA SER A 197 10.09 -24.99 30.30
C SER A 197 10.30 -26.45 29.89
N SER A 198 9.98 -26.80 28.64
CA SER A 198 9.90 -28.18 28.17
C SER A 198 10.67 -28.35 26.87
N ASP A 199 11.68 -29.23 26.89
CA ASP A 199 12.47 -29.56 25.69
C ASP A 199 11.61 -30.25 24.62
N GLU A 200 10.58 -31.02 25.00
CA GLU A 200 9.61 -31.59 24.05
C GLU A 200 8.88 -30.48 23.27
N LYS A 201 8.42 -29.43 23.98
CA LYS A 201 7.76 -28.28 23.35
C LYS A 201 8.74 -27.48 22.48
N LEU A 202 9.99 -27.33 22.90
CA LEU A 202 11.03 -26.65 22.10
C LEU A 202 11.42 -27.45 20.86
N ALA A 203 11.48 -28.77 20.94
CA ALA A 203 11.69 -29.64 19.78
C ALA A 203 10.56 -29.46 18.75
N LYS A 204 9.31 -29.34 19.22
CA LYS A 204 8.17 -29.01 18.35
C LYS A 204 8.26 -27.58 17.79
N ALA A 205 8.72 -26.60 18.59
CA ALA A 205 8.94 -25.25 18.10
C ALA A 205 9.98 -25.21 16.97
N LYS A 206 11.06 -26.00 17.03
CA LYS A 206 12.01 -26.14 15.92
C LYS A 206 11.36 -26.65 14.63
N GLN A 207 10.46 -27.63 14.75
CA GLN A 207 9.70 -28.13 13.59
C GLN A 207 8.77 -27.06 12.98
N LEU A 208 8.35 -26.08 13.78
CA LEU A 208 7.51 -24.94 13.36
C LEU A 208 8.31 -23.71 12.91
N GLY A 209 9.64 -23.82 12.76
CA GLY A 209 10.49 -22.75 12.25
C GLY A 209 11.29 -21.98 13.31
N ALA A 210 11.43 -22.50 14.53
CA ALA A 210 12.31 -21.88 15.53
C ALA A 210 13.79 -22.03 15.13
N THR A 211 14.51 -20.92 14.96
CA THR A 211 15.96 -20.92 14.69
C THR A 211 16.73 -21.33 15.93
N TYR A 212 16.39 -20.72 17.07
CA TYR A 212 16.96 -20.99 18.37
C TYR A 212 15.86 -21.29 19.38
N VAL A 213 16.25 -22.03 20.42
CA VAL A 213 15.36 -22.40 21.52
C VAL A 213 16.10 -22.24 22.84
N ILE A 214 15.41 -21.78 23.88
CA ILE A 214 15.96 -21.60 25.22
C ILE A 214 15.04 -22.29 26.22
N ASN A 215 15.56 -23.29 26.94
CA ASN A 215 14.84 -23.87 28.06
C ASN A 215 15.10 -23.06 29.32
N TYR A 216 14.13 -22.24 29.74
CA TYR A 216 14.30 -21.32 30.86
C TYR A 216 14.40 -22.00 32.24
N ARG A 217 14.18 -23.32 32.35
CA ARG A 217 14.50 -24.06 33.58
C ARG A 217 15.99 -24.36 33.70
N THR A 218 16.62 -24.68 32.57
CA THR A 218 18.06 -24.96 32.50
C THR A 218 18.89 -23.70 32.31
N THR A 219 18.31 -22.68 31.69
CA THR A 219 18.90 -21.35 31.46
C THR A 219 17.96 -20.28 32.01
N PRO A 220 17.89 -20.10 33.35
CA PRO A 220 16.98 -19.13 33.97
C PRO A 220 17.19 -17.70 33.48
N ASP A 221 18.45 -17.32 33.24
CA ASP A 221 18.82 -16.05 32.61
C ASP A 221 18.77 -16.17 31.07
N TRP A 222 17.55 -16.33 30.55
CA TRP A 222 17.32 -16.44 29.12
C TRP A 222 17.57 -15.12 28.37
N ALA A 223 17.57 -13.98 29.06
CA ALA A 223 17.83 -12.67 28.47
C ALA A 223 19.29 -12.53 28.06
N THR A 224 20.22 -12.92 28.94
CA THR A 224 21.65 -12.99 28.62
C THR A 224 21.91 -13.98 27.47
N GLU A 225 21.23 -15.13 27.46
CA GLU A 225 21.37 -16.09 26.37
C GLU A 225 20.81 -15.55 25.04
N ALA A 226 19.68 -14.85 25.04
CA ALA A 226 19.14 -14.19 23.86
C ALA A 226 20.10 -13.12 23.32
N LYS A 227 20.74 -12.35 24.20
CA LYS A 227 21.82 -11.41 23.84
C LYS A 227 23.03 -12.15 23.27
N ARG A 228 23.45 -13.26 23.86
CA ARG A 228 24.55 -14.08 23.34
C ARG A 228 24.26 -14.62 21.93
N ILE A 229 23.05 -15.09 21.68
CA ILE A 229 22.59 -15.56 20.36
C ILE A 229 22.60 -14.43 19.32
N THR A 230 22.42 -13.19 19.76
CA THR A 230 22.36 -11.99 18.90
C THR A 230 23.63 -11.15 18.95
N ASP A 231 24.77 -11.75 19.32
CA ASP A 231 26.08 -11.11 19.40
C ASP A 231 26.10 -9.82 20.24
N GLY A 232 25.31 -9.80 21.31
CA GLY A 232 25.16 -8.68 22.24
C GLY A 232 24.21 -7.58 21.77
N ARG A 233 23.70 -7.64 20.54
CA ARG A 233 22.79 -6.62 19.96
C ARG A 233 21.42 -6.60 20.65
N GLY A 234 20.91 -7.76 21.04
CA GLY A 234 19.54 -7.94 21.52
C GLY A 234 18.54 -8.26 20.40
N VAL A 235 17.27 -8.37 20.78
CA VAL A 235 16.16 -8.82 19.92
C VAL A 235 15.32 -7.63 19.42
N ASP A 236 14.94 -7.61 18.14
CA ASP A 236 14.15 -6.51 17.56
C ASP A 236 12.68 -6.54 17.97
N HIS A 237 12.07 -7.73 18.11
CA HIS A 237 10.69 -7.88 18.57
C HIS A 237 10.57 -8.95 19.66
N ILE A 238 9.90 -8.63 20.76
CA ILE A 238 9.60 -9.60 21.81
C ILE A 238 8.10 -9.78 21.92
N ILE A 239 7.63 -11.02 21.77
CA ILE A 239 6.25 -11.41 22.07
C ILE A 239 6.19 -11.77 23.56
N GLU A 240 5.82 -10.77 24.36
CA GLU A 240 5.79 -10.86 25.82
C GLU A 240 4.43 -11.35 26.29
N VAL A 241 4.38 -12.58 26.82
CA VAL A 241 3.15 -13.21 27.31
C VAL A 241 3.21 -13.53 28.80
N GLY A 242 4.39 -13.48 29.41
CA GLY A 242 4.55 -13.85 30.81
C GLY A 242 4.07 -12.74 31.75
N GLY A 243 4.29 -11.48 31.41
CA GLY A 243 3.87 -10.33 32.21
C GLY A 243 4.91 -9.91 33.25
N THR A 244 4.49 -9.56 34.46
CA THR A 244 5.34 -8.92 35.48
C THR A 244 6.64 -9.67 35.80
N LEU A 245 6.63 -11.00 35.84
CA LEU A 245 7.82 -11.78 36.21
C LEU A 245 8.85 -11.91 35.08
N THR A 246 8.47 -11.63 33.84
CA THR A 246 9.32 -11.78 32.64
C THR A 246 9.65 -10.47 31.95
N LEU A 247 8.89 -9.40 32.20
CA LEU A 247 9.03 -8.13 31.52
C LEU A 247 10.41 -7.48 31.72
N GLN A 248 10.99 -7.57 32.93
CA GLN A 248 12.34 -7.05 33.18
C GLN A 248 13.37 -7.76 32.29
N ALA A 249 13.31 -9.09 32.21
CA ALA A 249 14.19 -9.86 31.34
C ALA A 249 13.95 -9.55 29.84
N SER A 250 12.72 -9.17 29.45
CA SER A 250 12.46 -8.66 28.10
C SER A 250 13.11 -7.31 27.84
N PHE A 251 13.08 -6.37 28.78
CA PHE A 251 13.88 -5.14 28.69
C PHE A 251 15.37 -5.42 28.64
N ASP A 252 15.83 -6.44 29.36
CA ASP A 252 17.23 -6.83 29.34
C ASP A 252 17.62 -7.57 28.05
N ALA A 253 16.68 -8.10 27.28
CA ALA A 253 16.93 -8.84 26.03
C ALA A 253 16.71 -8.01 24.76
N VAL A 254 15.92 -6.94 24.82
CA VAL A 254 15.55 -6.13 23.64
C VAL A 254 16.73 -5.33 23.10
N ALA A 255 16.80 -5.20 21.77
CA ALA A 255 17.77 -4.36 21.09
C ALA A 255 17.42 -2.87 21.23
N MET A 256 18.38 -1.99 20.95
CA MET A 256 18.05 -0.57 20.73
C MET A 256 17.05 -0.42 19.59
N HIS A 257 15.99 0.36 19.82
CA HIS A 257 14.83 0.52 18.93
C HIS A 257 13.96 -0.74 18.77
N GLY A 258 14.20 -1.80 19.54
CA GLY A 258 13.35 -2.98 19.55
C GLY A 258 12.00 -2.71 20.23
N VAL A 259 11.01 -3.54 19.91
CA VAL A 259 9.63 -3.41 20.36
C VAL A 259 9.25 -4.61 21.22
N ILE A 260 8.81 -4.36 22.45
CA ILE A 260 8.22 -5.38 23.32
C ILE A 260 6.70 -5.30 23.17
N HIS A 261 6.12 -6.36 22.64
CA HIS A 261 4.67 -6.51 22.46
C HIS A 261 4.09 -7.16 23.70
N CYS A 262 3.58 -6.36 24.62
CA CYS A 262 2.92 -6.84 25.84
C CYS A 262 1.53 -7.40 25.49
N ILE A 263 1.41 -8.72 25.40
CA ILE A 263 0.17 -9.41 25.00
C ILE A 263 -0.57 -10.00 26.20
N GLY A 264 0.15 -10.60 27.16
CA GLY A 264 -0.46 -11.39 28.22
C GLY A 264 0.24 -11.24 29.56
N HIS A 265 -0.35 -11.89 30.58
CA HIS A 265 0.09 -11.80 31.97
C HIS A 265 0.05 -13.16 32.70
N ILE A 266 0.52 -14.20 32.01
CA ILE A 266 0.33 -15.62 32.42
C ILE A 266 1.05 -15.96 33.74
N THR A 267 2.08 -15.21 34.13
CA THR A 267 2.94 -15.55 35.27
C THR A 267 2.54 -14.93 36.61
N ASN A 268 1.49 -14.11 36.66
CA ASN A 268 1.14 -13.42 37.90
C ASN A 268 0.14 -14.22 38.74
N PRO A 269 0.52 -14.67 39.94
CA PRO A 269 -0.40 -15.31 40.88
C PRO A 269 -1.34 -14.32 41.58
N ASP A 270 -1.18 -13.01 41.35
CA ASP A 270 -1.93 -11.95 42.04
C ASP A 270 -2.14 -10.72 41.12
N PRO A 271 -3.26 -10.65 40.38
CA PRO A 271 -3.55 -9.55 39.46
C PRO A 271 -3.78 -8.19 40.16
N LEU A 272 -3.83 -8.13 41.50
CA LEU A 272 -4.15 -6.90 42.27
C LEU A 272 -3.08 -6.49 43.29
N GLY A 273 -1.97 -7.20 43.41
CA GLY A 273 -0.79 -6.75 44.17
C GLY A 273 -0.97 -6.74 45.70
N ALA A 274 -1.68 -7.72 46.25
CA ALA A 274 -1.65 -8.04 47.67
C ALA A 274 -0.34 -8.79 48.05
N GLY A 275 0.77 -8.04 48.18
CA GLY A 275 1.77 -8.39 49.21
C GLY A 275 3.25 -8.47 48.85
N LYS A 276 3.70 -8.08 47.65
CA LYS A 276 5.14 -7.81 47.43
C LYS A 276 5.32 -6.40 46.86
N LYS A 277 6.14 -5.59 47.54
CA LYS A 277 6.58 -4.26 47.11
C LYS A 277 7.34 -4.36 45.77
N LEU A 278 6.63 -4.49 44.67
CA LEU A 278 7.10 -4.16 43.33
C LEU A 278 6.91 -2.66 43.15
N ARG A 279 7.98 -1.95 42.76
CA ARG A 279 7.95 -0.50 42.56
C ARG A 279 7.22 -0.20 41.25
N GLY A 280 6.02 0.37 41.35
CA GLY A 280 5.28 0.99 40.24
C GLY A 280 4.00 0.23 39.87
N PRO A 281 2.97 0.93 39.34
CA PRO A 281 1.81 0.25 38.76
C PRO A 281 2.29 -0.62 37.60
N ASP A 282 1.79 -1.85 37.54
CA ASP A 282 2.19 -2.89 36.60
C ASP A 282 2.22 -2.36 35.15
N ALA A 283 3.36 -2.44 34.46
CA ALA A 283 3.49 -1.88 33.11
C ALA A 283 2.66 -2.62 32.05
N ALA A 284 2.35 -3.91 32.27
CA ALA A 284 1.45 -4.67 31.42
C ALA A 284 -0.01 -4.31 31.73
N PHE A 285 -0.35 -4.14 33.01
CA PHE A 285 -1.63 -3.59 33.41
C PHE A 285 -1.78 -2.16 32.92
N LEU A 286 -0.81 -1.26 33.06
CA LEU A 286 -0.80 0.11 32.52
C LEU A 286 -0.86 0.14 30.99
N ALA A 287 -0.36 -0.86 30.28
CA ALA A 287 -0.50 -0.94 28.82
C ALA A 287 -1.92 -1.34 28.41
N LEU A 288 -2.56 -2.27 29.15
CA LEU A 288 -3.99 -2.57 29.01
C LEU A 288 -4.84 -1.41 29.56
N ASP A 289 -4.72 -1.04 30.81
CA ASP A 289 -5.34 0.09 31.51
C ASP A 289 -5.19 1.42 30.76
N ARG A 290 -4.06 1.78 30.13
CA ARG A 290 -4.00 3.01 29.28
C ARG A 290 -4.79 2.90 27.96
N LEU A 291 -5.13 1.70 27.49
CA LEU A 291 -6.14 1.54 26.43
C LEU A 291 -7.56 1.83 26.94
N PHE A 292 -7.80 1.84 28.26
CA PHE A 292 -9.15 1.85 28.84
C PHE A 292 -9.44 2.98 29.87
N GLN A 293 -8.48 3.47 30.66
CA GLN A 293 -8.62 4.58 31.62
C GLN A 293 -8.56 5.96 30.94
N ALA A 294 -9.47 6.15 29.99
CA ALA A 294 -10.21 7.39 29.88
C ALA A 294 -11.58 7.20 30.56
N GLY A 295 -11.60 6.79 31.83
CA GLY A 295 -12.85 6.67 32.60
C GLY A 295 -12.77 5.80 33.87
N SER A 296 -12.74 6.48 35.02
CA SER A 296 -13.12 6.04 36.38
C SER A 296 -12.24 5.06 37.17
N GLN A 297 -12.01 5.46 38.43
CA GLN A 297 -11.26 4.81 39.52
C GLN A 297 -12.11 3.80 40.33
N ASP A 298 -11.39 2.94 41.07
CA ASP A 298 -11.70 2.29 42.36
C ASP A 298 -12.11 0.80 42.40
N ALA A 299 -11.39 0.11 43.31
CA ALA A 299 -11.74 -1.07 44.13
C ALA A 299 -11.04 -2.42 43.82
N VAL A 300 -10.26 -2.85 44.82
CA VAL A 300 -9.45 -4.08 44.99
C VAL A 300 -10.23 -5.08 45.83
N TYR A 301 -10.19 -6.40 45.55
CA TYR A 301 -10.38 -7.48 46.55
C TYR A 301 -9.73 -8.82 46.13
N ASP A 302 -9.51 -9.68 47.14
CA ASP A 302 -8.39 -10.61 47.35
C ASP A 302 -8.78 -12.12 47.28
N LEU A 303 -7.81 -13.01 46.99
CA LEU A 303 -7.70 -14.49 47.27
C LEU A 303 -8.54 -15.53 46.45
N PRO A 304 -8.29 -16.87 46.51
CA PRO A 304 -7.04 -17.68 46.57
C PRO A 304 -7.00 -18.90 45.57
N SER A 305 -5.82 -19.54 45.45
CA SER A 305 -5.44 -20.61 44.50
C SER A 305 -5.98 -22.03 44.76
N ALA A 306 -6.30 -22.78 43.68
CA ALA A 306 -6.41 -24.25 43.66
C ALA A 306 -5.90 -24.85 42.32
N SER A 307 -5.52 -26.14 42.32
CA SER A 307 -4.57 -26.76 41.39
C SER A 307 -5.13 -27.93 40.53
N VAL A 308 -4.67 -28.03 39.26
CA VAL A 308 -4.45 -29.25 38.39
C VAL A 308 -5.75 -29.94 37.86
N PRO A 309 -5.86 -30.69 36.69
CA PRO A 309 -4.88 -31.37 35.80
C PRO A 309 -5.06 -31.33 34.25
N ASP A 310 -4.10 -31.99 33.58
CA ASP A 310 -3.88 -32.27 32.13
C ASP A 310 -4.84 -33.26 31.42
N TYR A 311 -5.09 -33.05 30.10
CA TYR A 311 -5.27 -34.12 29.10
C TYR A 311 -4.95 -33.69 27.62
N VAL A 312 -3.92 -34.32 27.03
CA VAL A 312 -3.71 -34.93 25.67
C VAL A 312 -4.17 -34.17 24.39
N LYS A 313 -3.27 -33.65 23.54
CA LYS A 313 -2.56 -34.23 22.34
C LYS A 313 -3.43 -34.68 21.13
N THR A 314 -3.29 -33.97 19.99
CA THR A 314 -3.24 -34.53 18.62
C THR A 314 -2.46 -33.60 17.66
N LYS A 315 -1.87 -34.18 16.61
CA LYS A 315 -0.87 -33.59 15.68
C LYS A 315 -1.54 -32.88 14.49
N SER A 316 -0.98 -31.74 14.07
CA SER A 316 -1.38 -30.95 12.90
C SER A 316 -0.68 -31.46 11.62
N PRO A 317 -1.34 -31.45 10.44
CA PRO A 317 -0.86 -32.07 9.21
C PRO A 317 -0.05 -31.13 8.27
N PHE A 318 0.63 -30.09 8.77
CA PHE A 318 1.54 -29.27 7.95
C PHE A 318 2.86 -29.98 7.68
N LEU A 319 2.81 -31.01 6.84
CA LEU A 319 3.97 -31.74 6.33
C LEU A 319 3.75 -31.97 4.84
N GLN A 320 4.01 -30.93 4.05
CA GLN A 320 4.59 -30.99 2.71
C GLN A 320 4.65 -29.57 2.15
N ILE A 321 5.86 -29.14 1.75
CA ILE A 321 6.19 -28.44 0.50
C ILE A 321 7.70 -28.20 0.54
N SER A 322 8.42 -28.97 -0.26
CA SER A 322 9.81 -28.77 -0.63
C SER A 322 9.92 -27.80 -1.82
N ASP A 323 10.99 -26.99 -1.82
CA ASP A 323 11.59 -26.16 -2.90
C ASP A 323 11.76 -24.69 -2.48
N GLY A 324 12.71 -24.43 -1.57
CA GLY A 324 12.60 -23.34 -0.59
C GLY A 324 13.55 -22.14 -0.68
N ALA A 325 14.33 -21.93 -1.73
CA ALA A 325 15.20 -20.73 -1.82
C ALA A 325 14.65 -19.65 -2.75
N GLU A 326 14.23 -20.03 -3.94
CA GLU A 326 13.78 -19.09 -4.99
C GLU A 326 12.31 -18.67 -4.80
N SER A 327 11.45 -19.61 -4.38
CA SER A 327 10.04 -19.36 -4.02
C SER A 327 9.89 -18.39 -2.84
N ASN A 328 10.80 -18.47 -1.85
CA ASN A 328 10.80 -17.57 -0.70
C ASN A 328 11.21 -16.13 -1.06
N LYS A 329 12.18 -15.95 -1.95
CA LYS A 329 12.56 -14.64 -2.48
C LYS A 329 11.42 -14.02 -3.31
N ARG A 330 10.76 -14.82 -4.15
CA ARG A 330 9.59 -14.37 -4.94
C ARG A 330 8.45 -13.89 -4.06
N ARG A 331 8.11 -14.65 -3.00
CA ARG A 331 7.09 -14.25 -2.00
C ARG A 331 7.50 -12.98 -1.25
N TYR A 332 8.77 -12.85 -0.88
CA TYR A 332 9.29 -11.65 -0.23
C TYR A 332 9.14 -10.41 -1.12
N SER A 333 9.53 -10.49 -2.39
CA SER A 333 9.44 -9.37 -3.34
C SER A 333 8.00 -9.00 -3.68
N MET A 334 7.10 -9.99 -3.81
CA MET A 334 5.66 -9.72 -3.96
C MET A 334 5.06 -9.09 -2.71
N ARG A 335 5.49 -9.52 -1.52
CA ARG A 335 5.04 -8.90 -0.27
C ARG A 335 5.52 -7.46 -0.17
N PHE A 336 6.80 -7.20 -0.46
CA PHE A 336 7.35 -5.85 -0.50
C PHE A 336 6.62 -4.96 -1.52
N TYR A 337 6.24 -5.52 -2.67
CA TYR A 337 5.38 -4.82 -3.61
C TYR A 337 4.05 -4.42 -2.96
N ILE A 338 3.30 -5.40 -2.45
CA ILE A 338 1.94 -5.20 -1.94
C ILE A 338 1.89 -4.30 -0.71
N THR A 339 2.86 -4.42 0.21
CA THR A 339 2.83 -3.71 1.50
C THR A 339 3.61 -2.41 1.52
N THR A 340 4.36 -2.10 0.46
CA THR A 340 5.26 -0.94 0.47
C THR A 340 5.24 -0.21 -0.87
N LEU A 341 5.59 -0.88 -1.97
CA LEU A 341 5.69 -0.17 -3.25
C LEU A 341 4.34 0.23 -3.84
N SER A 342 3.33 -0.64 -3.79
CA SER A 342 1.98 -0.35 -4.31
C SER A 342 1.38 0.88 -3.65
N GLN A 343 1.60 1.07 -2.34
CA GLN A 343 1.15 2.24 -1.58
C GLN A 343 1.90 3.51 -2.01
N PHE A 344 3.17 3.39 -2.42
CA PHE A 344 3.89 4.52 -2.96
C PHE A 344 3.40 4.90 -4.37
N LEU A 345 2.87 3.98 -5.15
CA LEU A 345 2.51 4.26 -6.55
C LEU A 345 1.16 4.94 -6.77
N THR A 346 0.33 5.12 -5.74
CA THR A 346 -1.09 5.43 -5.97
C THR A 346 -1.57 6.71 -5.33
N VAL A 347 -2.79 7.12 -5.72
CA VAL A 347 -3.41 8.42 -5.43
C VAL A 347 -4.63 8.33 -4.47
N SER A 348 -5.25 7.15 -4.28
CA SER A 348 -6.25 6.89 -3.20
C SER A 348 -6.27 5.39 -2.79
N ASP A 349 -6.61 5.07 -1.54
CA ASP A 349 -6.78 3.67 -1.08
C ASP A 349 -8.03 3.00 -1.67
N LYS A 350 -9.05 3.80 -2.02
CA LYS A 350 -10.35 3.34 -2.53
C LYS A 350 -10.33 3.03 -4.03
N ASP A 351 -9.44 3.69 -4.78
CA ASP A 351 -9.29 3.60 -6.24
C ASP A 351 -7.84 3.26 -6.63
N ASN A 352 -7.18 2.45 -5.79
CA ASN A 352 -5.82 1.99 -6.04
C ASN A 352 -5.84 0.91 -7.13
N SER A 353 -5.76 1.31 -8.41
CA SER A 353 -5.70 0.36 -9.52
C SER A 353 -4.52 -0.61 -9.46
N PHE A 354 -3.41 -0.25 -8.81
CA PHE A 354 -2.31 -1.20 -8.58
C PHE A 354 -2.72 -2.35 -7.64
N LEU A 355 -3.62 -2.12 -6.70
CA LEU A 355 -4.17 -3.14 -5.81
C LEU A 355 -5.49 -3.76 -6.33
N SER A 356 -6.37 -2.98 -6.96
CA SER A 356 -7.70 -3.43 -7.39
C SER A 356 -7.69 -4.12 -8.74
N ASP A 357 -6.80 -3.72 -9.65
CA ASP A 357 -6.76 -4.22 -11.01
C ASP A 357 -5.50 -5.09 -11.16
N PHE A 358 -4.36 -4.54 -10.76
CA PHE A 358 -3.04 -5.09 -11.08
C PHE A 358 -2.62 -6.30 -10.26
N VAL A 359 -2.88 -6.29 -8.94
CA VAL A 359 -2.60 -7.47 -8.09
C VAL A 359 -3.50 -8.65 -8.50
N PRO A 360 -4.83 -8.49 -8.67
CA PRO A 360 -5.67 -9.55 -9.21
C PRO A 360 -5.21 -10.07 -10.57
N MET A 361 -4.92 -9.18 -11.53
CA MET A 361 -4.34 -9.58 -12.83
C MET A 361 -3.06 -10.40 -12.63
N SER A 362 -2.17 -10.01 -11.72
CA SER A 362 -0.92 -10.75 -11.49
C SER A 362 -1.11 -12.16 -10.93
N LEU A 363 -2.24 -12.44 -10.26
CA LEU A 363 -2.54 -13.78 -9.76
C LEU A 363 -2.94 -14.73 -10.90
N GLU A 364 -3.50 -14.20 -11.97
CA GLU A 364 -3.95 -14.96 -13.14
C GLU A 364 -2.83 -15.09 -14.20
N PHE A 365 -1.91 -14.12 -14.27
CA PHE A 365 -0.92 -14.02 -15.33
C PHE A 365 0.53 -14.05 -14.82
N PRO A 366 1.27 -15.16 -15.03
CA PRO A 366 2.64 -15.34 -14.53
C PRO A 366 3.63 -14.26 -14.97
N ALA A 367 3.52 -13.77 -16.22
CA ALA A 367 4.41 -12.73 -16.74
C ALA A 367 4.31 -11.42 -15.94
N LEU A 368 3.09 -11.04 -15.57
CA LEU A 368 2.84 -9.84 -14.78
C LEU A 368 3.36 -10.02 -13.34
N ALA A 369 3.13 -11.19 -12.73
CA ALA A 369 3.70 -11.50 -11.41
C ALA A 369 5.24 -11.44 -11.41
N ASP A 370 5.89 -11.98 -12.44
CA ASP A 370 7.34 -11.95 -12.54
C ASP A 370 7.88 -10.53 -12.74
N ALA A 371 7.17 -9.69 -13.49
CA ALA A 371 7.55 -8.28 -13.62
C ALA A 371 7.41 -7.51 -12.30
N LEU A 372 6.36 -7.76 -11.51
CA LEU A 372 6.22 -7.15 -10.17
C LEU A 372 7.36 -7.58 -9.25
N VAL A 373 7.74 -8.86 -9.30
CA VAL A 373 8.90 -9.37 -8.55
C VAL A 373 10.19 -8.72 -9.01
N ALA A 374 10.40 -8.61 -10.33
CA ALA A 374 11.58 -7.96 -10.90
C ALA A 374 11.68 -6.50 -10.48
N TRP A 375 10.56 -5.78 -10.49
CA TRP A 375 10.49 -4.40 -10.07
C TRP A 375 10.84 -4.23 -8.58
N SER A 376 10.22 -5.04 -7.72
CA SER A 376 10.54 -5.08 -6.28
C SER A 376 11.99 -5.40 -6.00
N CYS A 377 12.54 -6.44 -6.64
CA CYS A 377 13.94 -6.81 -6.45
C CYS A 377 14.89 -5.71 -6.95
N GLY A 378 14.54 -5.02 -8.04
CA GLY A 378 15.29 -3.89 -8.57
C GLY A 378 15.37 -2.75 -7.55
N HIS A 379 14.23 -2.38 -6.95
CA HIS A 379 14.20 -1.36 -5.90
C HIS A 379 14.92 -1.80 -4.63
N LEU A 380 14.76 -3.05 -4.20
CA LEU A 380 15.52 -3.59 -3.07
C LEU A 380 17.03 -3.55 -3.34
N SER A 381 17.47 -3.85 -4.57
CA SER A 381 18.87 -3.77 -4.97
C SER A 381 19.42 -2.35 -4.94
N SER A 382 18.60 -1.30 -5.10
CA SER A 382 19.07 0.09 -4.96
C SER A 382 19.27 0.50 -3.50
N LEU A 383 18.56 -0.15 -2.58
CA LEU A 383 18.67 0.08 -1.13
C LEU A 383 19.76 -0.80 -0.48
N ASP A 384 19.91 -2.04 -0.97
CA ASP A 384 20.87 -3.02 -0.47
C ASP A 384 21.49 -3.82 -1.63
N SER A 385 22.81 -3.65 -1.79
CA SER A 385 23.61 -4.34 -2.80
C SER A 385 23.55 -5.87 -2.73
N SER A 386 23.17 -6.46 -1.59
CA SER A 386 23.02 -7.91 -1.44
C SER A 386 21.93 -8.51 -2.36
N TYR A 387 20.97 -7.68 -2.79
CA TYR A 387 19.89 -8.09 -3.70
C TYR A 387 20.28 -8.01 -5.18
N HIS A 388 21.47 -7.54 -5.54
CA HIS A 388 21.85 -7.29 -6.93
C HIS A 388 21.70 -8.51 -7.85
N ILE A 389 22.24 -9.66 -7.45
CA ILE A 389 22.11 -10.90 -8.23
C ILE A 389 20.64 -11.33 -8.34
N THR A 390 19.88 -11.21 -7.25
CA THR A 390 18.46 -11.56 -7.20
C THR A 390 17.64 -10.66 -8.14
N ALA A 391 17.97 -9.37 -8.22
CA ALA A 391 17.32 -8.43 -9.13
C ALA A 391 17.58 -8.78 -10.60
N LEU A 392 18.82 -9.14 -10.95
CA LEU A 392 19.17 -9.57 -12.30
C LEU A 392 18.43 -10.86 -12.69
N GLN A 393 18.35 -11.84 -11.78
CA GLN A 393 17.63 -13.09 -12.00
C GLN A 393 16.13 -12.85 -12.20
N ALA A 394 15.50 -12.07 -11.30
CA ALA A 394 14.09 -11.74 -11.40
C ALA A 394 13.76 -10.99 -12.69
N ARG A 395 14.61 -10.04 -13.09
CA ARG A 395 14.47 -9.33 -14.36
C ARG A 395 14.59 -10.26 -15.57
N SER A 396 15.53 -11.20 -15.54
CA SER A 396 15.65 -12.21 -16.60
C SER A 396 14.41 -13.11 -16.68
N ALA A 397 13.84 -13.49 -15.54
CA ALA A 397 12.60 -14.27 -15.48
C ALA A 397 11.42 -13.48 -16.06
N ALA A 398 11.22 -12.23 -15.64
CA ALA A 398 10.16 -11.36 -16.15
C ALA A 398 10.22 -11.17 -17.67
N LEU A 399 11.42 -10.94 -18.22
CA LEU A 399 11.60 -10.81 -19.67
C LEU A 399 11.31 -12.11 -20.43
N ARG A 400 11.65 -13.25 -19.85
CA ARG A 400 11.34 -14.57 -20.43
C ARG A 400 9.84 -14.82 -20.44
N SER A 401 9.18 -14.64 -19.31
CA SER A 401 7.72 -14.81 -19.17
C SER A 401 6.95 -13.84 -20.07
N LEU A 402 7.43 -12.60 -20.23
CA LEU A 402 6.86 -11.66 -21.19
C LEU A 402 7.02 -12.14 -22.63
N ALA A 403 8.21 -12.62 -23.01
CA ALA A 403 8.45 -13.15 -24.36
C ALA A 403 7.56 -14.36 -24.68
N GLU A 404 7.36 -15.25 -23.70
CA GLU A 404 6.45 -16.39 -23.80
C GLU A 404 4.99 -15.93 -23.92
N SER A 405 4.57 -14.93 -23.14
CA SER A 405 3.21 -14.37 -23.19
C SER A 405 2.90 -13.72 -24.54
N ILE A 406 3.84 -12.96 -25.11
CA ILE A 406 3.66 -12.30 -26.41
C ILE A 406 3.47 -13.32 -27.55
N ALA A 407 3.93 -14.56 -27.38
CA ALA A 407 3.73 -15.63 -28.35
C ALA A 407 2.31 -16.26 -28.30
N SER A 408 1.45 -15.83 -27.37
CA SER A 408 0.07 -16.30 -27.21
C SER A 408 -0.94 -15.35 -27.89
N ASP A 409 -1.93 -15.92 -28.59
CA ASP A 409 -2.91 -15.18 -29.41
C ASP A 409 -4.19 -14.71 -28.67
N GLU A 410 -4.25 -14.81 -27.32
CA GLU A 410 -5.44 -14.42 -26.54
C GLU A 410 -5.52 -12.91 -26.24
N ILE A 411 -6.73 -12.36 -26.13
CA ILE A 411 -6.94 -10.91 -25.84
C ILE A 411 -6.40 -10.51 -24.47
N SER A 412 -6.66 -11.35 -23.46
CA SER A 412 -6.08 -11.26 -22.12
C SER A 412 -4.55 -11.22 -22.16
N SER A 413 -3.93 -11.80 -23.20
CA SER A 413 -2.49 -11.72 -23.42
C SER A 413 -2.03 -10.31 -23.80
N TYR A 414 -2.80 -9.52 -24.56
CA TYR A 414 -2.41 -8.15 -24.92
C TYR A 414 -2.45 -7.21 -23.70
N GLU A 415 -3.52 -7.27 -22.91
CA GLU A 415 -3.67 -6.47 -21.68
C GLU A 415 -2.53 -6.77 -20.70
N THR A 416 -2.25 -8.05 -20.48
CA THR A 416 -1.25 -8.51 -19.52
C THR A 416 0.17 -8.29 -20.02
N SER A 417 0.43 -8.48 -21.32
CA SER A 417 1.74 -8.18 -21.92
C SER A 417 2.02 -6.67 -21.90
N ALA A 418 1.02 -5.84 -22.18
CA ALA A 418 1.14 -4.38 -22.09
C ALA A 418 1.38 -3.94 -20.64
N ALA A 419 0.59 -4.46 -19.69
CA ALA A 419 0.78 -4.23 -18.25
C ALA A 419 2.18 -4.64 -17.77
N THR A 420 2.64 -5.82 -18.18
CA THR A 420 3.99 -6.34 -17.85
C THR A 420 5.08 -5.41 -18.40
N GLY A 421 4.92 -4.94 -19.64
CA GLY A 421 5.83 -3.98 -20.24
C GLY A 421 5.85 -2.63 -19.50
N LEU A 422 4.70 -2.15 -19.02
CA LEU A 422 4.60 -0.93 -18.22
C LEU A 422 5.30 -1.06 -16.85
N VAL A 423 5.22 -2.22 -16.19
CA VAL A 423 5.98 -2.46 -14.94
C VAL A 423 7.48 -2.39 -15.17
N LEU A 424 7.96 -3.09 -16.20
CA LEU A 424 9.38 -3.08 -16.55
C LEU A 424 9.81 -1.66 -16.91
N LEU A 425 8.97 -0.91 -17.64
CA LEU A 425 9.20 0.49 -17.93
C LEU A 425 9.36 1.32 -16.65
N THR A 426 8.43 1.23 -15.70
CA THR A 426 8.49 1.94 -14.42
C THR A 426 9.72 1.55 -13.61
N SER A 427 10.16 0.28 -13.69
CA SER A 427 11.43 -0.16 -13.11
C SER A 427 12.62 0.61 -13.66
N GLU A 428 12.66 0.86 -14.98
CA GLU A 428 13.73 1.63 -15.59
C GLU A 428 13.68 3.12 -15.22
N VAL A 429 12.49 3.69 -15.04
CA VAL A 429 12.33 5.06 -14.51
C VAL A 429 12.98 5.18 -13.14
N CYS A 430 12.66 4.27 -12.23
CA CYS A 430 13.18 4.27 -10.86
C CYS A 430 14.71 4.14 -10.82
N LEU A 431 15.29 3.38 -11.76
CA LEU A 431 16.73 3.15 -11.88
C LEU A 431 17.48 4.23 -12.69
N GLY A 432 16.76 5.13 -13.37
CA GLY A 432 17.36 6.17 -14.22
C GLY A 432 17.86 5.67 -15.58
N ASP A 433 17.36 4.52 -16.08
CA ASP A 433 17.75 4.00 -17.39
C ASP A 433 16.79 4.48 -18.49
N HIS A 434 17.09 5.66 -19.04
CA HIS A 434 16.29 6.31 -20.08
C HIS A 434 16.20 5.50 -21.38
N THR A 435 17.26 4.76 -21.74
CA THR A 435 17.30 4.00 -22.99
C THR A 435 16.40 2.78 -22.90
N ARG A 436 16.51 2.00 -21.82
CA ARG A 436 15.67 0.82 -21.62
C ARG A 436 14.23 1.21 -21.36
N TRP A 437 13.99 2.28 -20.62
CA TRP A 437 12.66 2.87 -20.43
C TRP A 437 11.97 3.11 -21.79
N TYR A 438 12.64 3.80 -22.71
CA TYR A 438 12.05 4.13 -24.01
C TYR A 438 11.82 2.89 -24.89
N ASN A 439 12.70 1.88 -24.79
CA ASN A 439 12.51 0.62 -25.50
C ASN A 439 11.29 -0.15 -24.99
N HIS A 440 11.08 -0.21 -23.67
CA HIS A 440 9.88 -0.80 -23.08
C HIS A 440 8.62 -0.02 -23.53
N LEU A 441 8.69 1.30 -23.58
CA LEU A 441 7.58 2.14 -24.04
C LEU A 441 7.19 1.84 -25.50
N ILE A 442 8.18 1.71 -26.40
CA ILE A 442 7.94 1.29 -27.81
C ILE A 442 7.29 -0.10 -27.86
N GLY A 443 7.78 -1.05 -27.05
CA GLY A 443 7.23 -2.39 -26.96
C GLY A 443 5.76 -2.39 -26.56
N VAL A 444 5.42 -1.68 -25.49
CA VAL A 444 4.04 -1.53 -25.01
C VAL A 444 3.15 -0.89 -26.07
N LYS A 445 3.63 0.16 -26.75
CA LYS A 445 2.90 0.79 -27.86
C LYS A 445 2.55 -0.21 -28.96
N ASN A 446 3.48 -1.08 -29.34
CA ASN A 446 3.22 -2.07 -30.39
C ASN A 446 2.22 -3.13 -29.92
N ILE A 447 2.28 -3.56 -28.66
CA ILE A 447 1.28 -4.48 -28.08
C ILE A 447 -0.11 -3.84 -28.09
N ILE A 448 -0.22 -2.58 -27.64
CA ILE A 448 -1.49 -1.83 -27.66
C ILE A 448 -2.06 -1.75 -29.07
N MET A 449 -1.23 -1.46 -30.08
CA MET A 449 -1.67 -1.35 -31.47
C MET A 449 -2.08 -2.69 -32.10
N LEU A 450 -1.55 -3.81 -31.61
CA LEU A 450 -1.89 -5.16 -32.06
C LEU A 450 -3.13 -5.74 -31.38
N ALA A 451 -3.59 -5.16 -30.26
CA ALA A 451 -4.74 -5.65 -29.52
C ALA A 451 -5.99 -5.74 -30.41
N GLN A 452 -6.73 -6.84 -30.27
CA GLN A 452 -7.96 -7.09 -31.02
C GLN A 452 -9.08 -7.47 -30.07
N ALA A 453 -10.34 -7.09 -30.35
CA ALA A 453 -11.50 -7.52 -29.59
C ALA A 453 -12.73 -7.74 -30.47
N LYS A 454 -13.59 -8.69 -30.07
CA LYS A 454 -14.87 -8.90 -30.76
C LYS A 454 -15.87 -7.85 -30.31
N GLU A 455 -16.43 -7.11 -31.26
CA GLU A 455 -17.49 -6.13 -31.01
C GLU A 455 -18.79 -6.83 -30.57
N LYS A 456 -19.50 -6.27 -29.57
CA LYS A 456 -20.76 -6.83 -29.04
C LYS A 456 -21.88 -6.94 -30.10
N SER A 457 -21.80 -6.19 -31.20
CA SER A 457 -22.76 -6.17 -32.33
C SER A 457 -22.35 -7.08 -33.51
N GLY A 458 -21.14 -7.63 -33.52
CA GLY A 458 -20.77 -8.81 -34.31
C GLY A 458 -20.28 -8.62 -35.74
N THR A 459 -20.00 -7.40 -36.23
CA THR A 459 -19.67 -7.18 -37.66
C THR A 459 -18.22 -6.83 -37.98
N ILE A 460 -17.48 -6.14 -37.10
CA ILE A 460 -16.06 -5.78 -37.35
C ILE A 460 -15.26 -5.93 -36.03
N PRO A 461 -14.10 -6.61 -36.01
CA PRO A 461 -13.26 -6.67 -34.82
C PRO A 461 -12.69 -5.28 -34.50
N LEU A 462 -12.85 -4.85 -33.25
CA LEU A 462 -12.17 -3.66 -32.72
C LEU A 462 -10.67 -3.93 -32.68
N GLN A 463 -9.87 -2.90 -32.97
CA GLN A 463 -8.41 -3.01 -32.98
C GLN A 463 -7.77 -1.85 -32.21
N GLY A 464 -6.55 -2.09 -31.75
CA GLY A 464 -5.74 -1.08 -31.10
C GLY A 464 -6.33 -0.62 -29.76
N PRO A 465 -6.23 0.69 -29.43
CA PRO A 465 -6.81 1.24 -28.21
C PRO A 465 -8.31 0.98 -28.03
N GLU A 466 -9.11 0.94 -29.11
CA GLU A 466 -10.55 0.69 -29.00
C GLU A 466 -10.89 -0.74 -28.54
N ALA A 467 -10.01 -1.70 -28.82
CA ALA A 467 -10.12 -3.05 -28.30
C ALA A 467 -9.87 -3.10 -26.78
N LEU A 468 -8.82 -2.43 -26.30
CA LEU A 468 -8.50 -2.37 -24.86
C LEU A 468 -9.51 -1.57 -24.05
N LYS A 469 -10.22 -0.61 -24.66
CA LYS A 469 -11.30 0.13 -23.96
C LYS A 469 -12.48 -0.74 -23.53
N GLN A 470 -12.59 -1.97 -24.04
CA GLN A 470 -13.74 -2.84 -23.75
C GLN A 470 -13.72 -3.43 -22.32
N SER A 471 -12.58 -3.37 -21.62
CA SER A 471 -12.39 -3.86 -20.24
C SER A 471 -11.95 -2.72 -19.31
N ALA A 472 -12.08 -2.90 -17.99
CA ALA A 472 -11.61 -1.89 -17.03
C ALA A 472 -10.07 -1.85 -16.99
N GLU A 473 -9.46 -3.03 -17.06
CA GLU A 473 -8.02 -3.28 -17.06
C GLU A 473 -7.37 -2.64 -18.29
N GLY A 474 -7.94 -2.84 -19.47
CA GLY A 474 -7.43 -2.24 -20.70
C GLY A 474 -7.57 -0.72 -20.73
N GLN A 475 -8.64 -0.16 -20.16
CA GLN A 475 -8.76 1.29 -19.98
C GLN A 475 -7.67 1.85 -19.05
N TRP A 476 -7.35 1.15 -17.96
CA TRP A 476 -6.25 1.52 -17.07
C TRP A 476 -4.90 1.44 -17.78
N VAL A 477 -4.63 0.36 -18.54
CA VAL A 477 -3.38 0.19 -19.31
C VAL A 477 -3.17 1.37 -20.25
N LEU A 478 -4.23 1.82 -20.94
CA LEU A 478 -4.16 2.96 -21.84
C LEU A 478 -3.83 4.27 -21.14
N ARG A 479 -4.40 4.55 -19.96
CA ARG A 479 -4.10 5.75 -19.18
C ARG A 479 -2.68 5.72 -18.60
N ASN A 480 -2.26 4.58 -18.07
CA ASN A 480 -0.90 4.38 -17.55
C ASN A 480 0.14 4.57 -18.66
N PHE A 481 -0.06 3.94 -19.81
CA PHE A 481 0.79 4.15 -20.99
C PHE A 481 0.82 5.63 -21.40
N ALA A 482 -0.33 6.31 -21.41
CA ALA A 482 -0.42 7.72 -21.76
C ALA A 482 0.40 8.61 -20.82
N TYR A 483 0.36 8.35 -19.52
CA TYR A 483 1.14 9.09 -18.55
C TYR A 483 2.63 9.03 -18.89
N HIS A 484 3.16 7.82 -19.11
CA HIS A 484 4.56 7.65 -19.47
C HIS A 484 4.93 8.22 -20.84
N ASP A 485 4.11 7.99 -21.87
CA ASP A 485 4.37 8.44 -23.23
C ASP A 485 4.27 9.96 -23.37
N ILE A 486 3.18 10.55 -22.87
CA ILE A 486 2.88 11.97 -23.04
C ILE A 486 3.76 12.82 -22.14
N VAL A 487 3.91 12.49 -20.85
CA VAL A 487 4.81 13.27 -19.97
C VAL A 487 6.27 13.05 -20.38
N GLY A 488 6.64 11.83 -20.79
CA GLY A 488 7.95 11.54 -21.37
C GLY A 488 8.26 12.41 -22.59
N SER A 489 7.27 12.62 -23.47
CA SER A 489 7.40 13.46 -24.67
C SER A 489 7.85 14.90 -24.38
N VAL A 490 7.46 15.46 -23.22
CA VAL A 490 7.86 16.79 -22.76
C VAL A 490 9.37 16.86 -22.55
N THR A 491 9.92 15.90 -21.81
CA THR A 491 11.37 15.84 -21.50
C THR A 491 12.21 15.48 -22.71
N LEU A 492 11.70 14.61 -23.59
CA LEU A 492 12.40 14.18 -24.80
C LEU A 492 12.36 15.23 -25.92
N GLY A 493 11.48 16.24 -25.80
CA GLY A 493 11.31 17.27 -26.81
C GLY A 493 10.80 16.75 -28.15
N LYS A 494 10.07 15.62 -28.17
CA LYS A 494 9.51 15.00 -29.38
C LYS A 494 8.05 14.64 -29.17
N PRO A 495 7.25 14.41 -30.24
CA PRO A 495 5.87 13.95 -30.08
C PRO A 495 5.78 12.61 -29.34
N PRO A 496 4.68 12.36 -28.59
CA PRO A 496 4.40 11.05 -28.01
C PRO A 496 4.27 9.97 -29.10
N LEU A 497 4.52 8.72 -28.75
CA LEU A 497 4.39 7.57 -29.65
C LEU A 497 2.96 7.36 -30.13
N LEU A 498 1.97 7.64 -29.27
CA LEU A 498 0.56 7.71 -29.62
C LEU A 498 0.00 9.08 -29.25
N GLN A 499 -0.67 9.74 -30.20
CA GLN A 499 -1.35 11.01 -29.90
C GLN A 499 -2.50 10.77 -28.90
N GLY A 500 -2.66 11.63 -27.90
CA GLY A 500 -3.57 11.41 -26.77
C GLY A 500 -5.08 11.32 -27.09
N ASN A 501 -5.50 11.45 -28.35
CA ASN A 501 -6.91 11.35 -28.75
C ASN A 501 -7.53 9.98 -28.44
N TYR A 502 -6.72 8.92 -28.37
CA TYR A 502 -7.20 7.59 -27.99
C TYR A 502 -7.73 7.53 -26.55
N LEU A 503 -7.45 8.49 -25.68
CA LEU A 503 -8.02 8.54 -24.32
C LEU A 503 -9.47 9.03 -24.28
N ARG A 504 -10.03 9.54 -25.39
CA ARG A 504 -11.41 10.04 -25.40
C ARG A 504 -12.39 8.95 -24.93
N GLY A 505 -13.25 9.33 -23.98
CA GLY A 505 -14.24 8.45 -23.36
C GLY A 505 -13.75 7.73 -22.10
N ILE A 506 -12.46 7.86 -21.75
CA ILE A 506 -11.86 7.23 -20.56
C ILE A 506 -11.08 8.24 -19.71
N THR A 507 -11.44 9.52 -19.77
CA THR A 507 -10.79 10.62 -19.05
C THR A 507 -11.50 11.03 -17.76
N ASP A 508 -12.79 10.73 -17.61
CA ASP A 508 -13.63 11.12 -16.45
C ASP A 508 -13.61 10.05 -15.35
N VAL A 509 -12.41 9.58 -15.01
CA VAL A 509 -12.17 8.56 -13.98
C VAL A 509 -10.95 8.94 -13.16
N VAL A 510 -10.92 8.52 -11.89
CA VAL A 510 -9.75 8.71 -11.03
C VAL A 510 -8.62 7.82 -11.55
N ASP A 511 -7.50 8.45 -11.86
CA ASP A 511 -6.26 7.83 -12.30
C ASP A 511 -5.24 7.79 -11.16
N THR A 512 -4.44 6.73 -11.16
CA THR A 512 -3.49 6.39 -10.11
C THR A 512 -2.26 7.30 -10.08
N TYR A 513 -1.93 7.95 -11.19
CA TYR A 513 -0.84 8.93 -11.28
C TYR A 513 -1.35 10.36 -11.32
N LEU A 514 -2.57 10.57 -11.82
CA LEU A 514 -3.02 11.90 -12.20
C LEU A 514 -4.28 12.36 -11.45
N GLY A 515 -4.86 11.50 -10.62
CA GLY A 515 -6.16 11.76 -10.01
C GLY A 515 -7.18 12.02 -11.10
N VAL A 516 -7.74 13.22 -11.15
CA VAL A 516 -8.78 13.60 -12.13
C VAL A 516 -8.23 14.38 -13.34
N ALA A 517 -6.90 14.35 -13.54
CA ALA A 517 -6.21 15.16 -14.55
C ALA A 517 -5.99 14.46 -15.90
N THR A 518 -6.58 13.28 -16.15
CA THR A 518 -6.35 12.50 -17.38
C THR A 518 -6.65 13.28 -18.66
N GLU A 519 -7.66 14.14 -18.66
CA GLU A 519 -7.96 14.99 -19.82
C GLU A 519 -6.83 15.98 -20.14
N ILE A 520 -6.12 16.47 -19.13
CA ILE A 520 -4.99 17.40 -19.30
C ILE A 520 -3.85 16.72 -20.07
N LEU A 521 -3.65 15.40 -19.92
CA LEU A 521 -2.67 14.68 -20.76
C LEU A 521 -2.99 14.81 -22.25
N THR A 522 -4.26 14.76 -22.65
CA THR A 522 -4.62 14.91 -24.07
C THR A 522 -4.18 16.26 -24.61
N MET A 523 -4.29 17.31 -23.79
CA MET A 523 -3.83 18.66 -24.13
C MET A 523 -2.30 18.76 -24.13
N ILE A 524 -1.60 18.12 -23.20
CA ILE A 524 -0.12 18.03 -23.20
C ILE A 524 0.38 17.28 -24.44
N SER A 525 -0.33 16.23 -24.87
CA SER A 525 -0.04 15.52 -26.10
C SER A 525 -0.20 16.44 -27.31
N ASP A 526 -1.29 17.20 -27.38
CA ASP A 526 -1.48 18.17 -28.46
C ASP A 526 -0.33 19.19 -28.47
N ILE A 527 0.02 19.77 -27.32
CA ILE A 527 1.16 20.71 -27.20
C ILE A 527 2.47 20.08 -27.71
N SER A 528 2.73 18.81 -27.40
CA SER A 528 3.97 18.11 -27.80
C SER A 528 3.99 17.72 -29.28
N CYS A 529 2.83 17.42 -29.87
CA CYS A 529 2.67 17.21 -31.31
C CYS A 529 2.74 18.53 -32.10
N HIS A 530 2.36 19.64 -31.48
CA HIS A 530 2.51 20.96 -32.08
C HIS A 530 3.97 21.38 -32.06
N ASP A 531 4.56 21.50 -33.23
CA ASP A 531 5.79 22.27 -33.36
C ASP A 531 5.40 23.75 -33.52
N PRO A 532 5.83 24.64 -32.60
CA PRO A 532 5.65 26.07 -32.82
C PRO A 532 6.28 26.52 -34.14
N LEU A 533 7.26 25.77 -34.70
CA LEU A 533 8.03 26.10 -35.89
C LEU A 533 8.59 24.91 -36.71
N ASN A 534 7.88 23.80 -36.97
CA ASN A 534 8.36 22.83 -37.98
C ASN A 534 8.16 23.41 -39.38
N LEU A 535 9.08 24.29 -39.73
CA LEU A 535 9.53 24.68 -41.04
C LEU A 535 10.90 24.01 -41.23
N SER A 536 10.95 22.67 -41.21
CA SER A 536 12.07 22.00 -41.87
C SER A 536 11.81 22.05 -43.39
N LEU A 537 12.40 23.08 -44.01
CA LEU A 537 12.86 23.12 -45.40
C LEU A 537 11.84 22.81 -46.50
N GLU A 538 10.95 23.77 -46.80
CA GLU A 538 10.63 24.09 -48.21
C GLU A 538 10.06 25.52 -48.32
N PHE A 539 10.92 26.44 -48.76
CA PHE A 539 10.65 27.87 -48.89
C PHE A 539 9.78 28.18 -50.12
N SER A 540 8.57 28.73 -49.92
CA SER A 540 7.89 29.63 -50.89
C SER A 540 6.59 30.21 -50.29
N ARG A 541 6.48 31.55 -50.22
CA ARG A 541 5.27 32.43 -50.10
C ARG A 541 4.12 32.13 -49.11
N TYR A 542 4.07 31.01 -48.40
CA TYR A 542 3.00 30.65 -47.44
C TYR A 542 3.17 31.22 -46.01
N HIS A 543 4.09 32.17 -45.81
CA HIS A 543 4.61 32.61 -44.51
C HIS A 543 3.56 33.17 -43.52
N ARG A 544 2.50 33.86 -44.00
CA ARG A 544 1.47 34.42 -43.12
C ARG A 544 0.45 33.38 -42.66
N ALA A 545 0.09 32.44 -43.53
CA ALA A 545 -0.94 31.43 -43.24
C ALA A 545 -0.45 30.41 -42.21
N ALA A 546 0.79 29.92 -42.35
CA ALA A 546 1.39 28.98 -41.38
C ALA A 546 1.54 29.61 -39.99
N TYR A 547 2.02 30.86 -39.91
CA TYR A 547 2.08 31.62 -38.66
C TYR A 547 0.70 31.83 -38.03
N LEU A 548 -0.33 32.17 -38.83
CA LEU A 548 -1.70 32.33 -38.35
C LEU A 548 -2.30 31.01 -37.85
N ILE A 549 -1.99 29.88 -38.49
CA ILE A 549 -2.44 28.55 -38.05
C ILE A 549 -1.77 28.17 -36.72
N ALA A 550 -0.46 28.34 -36.60
CA ALA A 550 0.28 28.08 -35.36
C ALA A 550 -0.20 28.99 -34.21
N ALA A 551 -0.41 30.28 -34.48
CA ALA A 551 -0.97 31.22 -33.51
C ALA A 551 -2.40 30.82 -33.11
N ASN A 552 -3.25 30.40 -34.06
CA ASN A 552 -4.61 29.96 -33.77
C ASN A 552 -4.64 28.68 -32.91
N GLN A 553 -3.74 27.73 -33.18
CA GLN A 553 -3.59 26.52 -32.38
C GLN A 553 -3.12 26.84 -30.95
N PHE A 554 -2.14 27.73 -30.80
CA PHE A 554 -1.70 28.24 -29.50
C PHE A 554 -2.87 28.83 -28.70
N TRP A 555 -3.62 29.78 -29.27
CA TRP A 555 -4.73 30.43 -28.57
C TRP A 555 -5.87 29.46 -28.25
N THR A 556 -6.07 28.44 -29.09
CA THR A 556 -7.06 27.38 -28.84
C THR A 556 -6.65 26.55 -27.63
N LEU A 557 -5.38 26.14 -27.54
CA LEU A 557 -4.86 25.35 -26.41
C LEU A 557 -4.79 26.18 -25.12
N ASP A 558 -4.32 27.42 -25.19
CA ASP A 558 -4.32 28.38 -24.08
C ASP A 558 -5.75 28.54 -23.51
N SER A 559 -6.74 28.78 -24.38
CA SER A 559 -8.14 28.92 -23.96
C SER A 559 -8.70 27.63 -23.40
N LYS A 560 -8.43 26.47 -24.02
CA LYS A 560 -8.89 25.16 -23.53
C LYS A 560 -8.35 24.86 -22.13
N LEU A 561 -7.04 25.00 -21.93
CA LEU A 561 -6.41 24.78 -20.63
C LEU A 561 -6.91 25.78 -19.59
N ALA A 562 -7.03 27.07 -19.93
CA ALA A 562 -7.52 28.08 -19.00
C ALA A 562 -9.00 27.87 -18.60
N SER A 563 -9.84 27.40 -19.53
CA SER A 563 -11.26 27.17 -19.30
C SER A 563 -11.58 25.82 -18.63
N TRP A 564 -10.64 24.87 -18.65
CA TRP A 564 -10.83 23.56 -18.04
C TRP A 564 -11.07 23.67 -16.54
N GLN A 565 -12.06 22.92 -16.06
CA GLN A 565 -12.46 22.85 -14.65
C GLN A 565 -12.40 21.40 -14.18
N CYS A 566 -11.94 21.22 -12.95
CA CYS A 566 -11.93 19.93 -12.29
C CYS A 566 -13.38 19.43 -12.11
N PRO A 567 -13.65 18.12 -12.27
CA PRO A 567 -14.96 17.54 -11.98
C PRO A 567 -15.43 17.87 -10.56
N ALA A 568 -16.71 18.22 -10.41
CA ALA A 568 -17.27 18.69 -9.14
C ALA A 568 -17.27 17.64 -8.01
N TRP A 569 -17.15 16.36 -8.35
CA TRP A 569 -17.09 15.25 -7.41
C TRP A 569 -15.68 15.01 -6.84
N ALA A 570 -14.65 15.62 -7.41
CA ALA A 570 -13.27 15.40 -7.01
C ALA A 570 -13.01 15.92 -5.59
N ILE A 571 -12.34 15.13 -4.76
CA ILE A 571 -11.91 15.57 -3.42
C ILE A 571 -10.87 16.69 -3.53
N PRO A 572 -10.76 17.59 -2.53
CA PRO A 572 -9.92 18.79 -2.64
C PRO A 572 -8.47 18.54 -3.02
N SER A 573 -7.83 17.50 -2.47
CA SER A 573 -6.43 17.16 -2.76
C SER A 573 -6.20 16.69 -4.21
N LEU A 574 -7.18 15.98 -4.81
CA LEU A 574 -7.13 15.58 -6.22
C LEU A 574 -7.43 16.74 -7.16
N ALA A 575 -8.34 17.62 -6.77
CA ALA A 575 -8.60 18.85 -7.50
C ALA A 575 -7.35 19.75 -7.52
N ALA A 576 -6.69 19.92 -6.37
CA ALA A 576 -5.43 20.66 -6.27
C ALA A 576 -4.33 20.05 -7.17
N LEU A 577 -4.16 18.72 -7.14
CA LEU A 577 -3.24 18.03 -8.05
C LEU A 577 -3.57 18.32 -9.52
N ALA A 578 -4.85 18.21 -9.92
CA ALA A 578 -5.26 18.43 -11.29
C ALA A 578 -5.06 19.88 -11.75
N TYR A 579 -5.33 20.86 -10.90
CA TYR A 579 -5.04 22.25 -11.20
C TYR A 579 -3.53 22.54 -11.28
N ALA A 580 -2.71 21.88 -10.47
CA ALA A 580 -1.25 21.95 -10.60
C ALA A 580 -0.79 21.40 -11.97
N TYR A 581 -1.33 20.26 -12.41
CA TYR A 581 -1.07 19.71 -13.76
C TYR A 581 -1.52 20.63 -14.89
N ARG A 582 -2.70 21.24 -14.76
CA ARG A 582 -3.23 22.21 -15.73
C ARG A 582 -2.29 23.41 -15.88
N SER A 583 -1.83 23.97 -14.77
CA SER A 583 -0.91 25.10 -14.78
C SER A 583 0.48 24.72 -15.27
N ALA A 584 0.96 23.51 -14.96
CA ALA A 584 2.20 22.99 -15.53
C ALA A 584 2.10 22.80 -17.07
N ALA A 585 0.95 22.37 -17.59
CA ALA A 585 0.71 22.29 -19.02
C ALA A 585 0.72 23.68 -19.69
N LEU A 586 0.20 24.71 -19.01
CA LEU A 586 0.30 26.11 -19.48
C LEU A 586 1.76 26.58 -19.51
N ILE A 587 2.55 26.29 -18.45
CA ILE A 587 3.99 26.57 -18.44
C ILE A 587 4.67 25.94 -19.66
N TYR A 588 4.39 24.66 -19.90
CA TYR A 588 4.95 23.93 -21.03
C TYR A 588 4.58 24.56 -22.38
N LEU A 589 3.30 24.91 -22.58
CA LEU A 589 2.83 25.59 -23.79
C LEU A 589 3.58 26.91 -24.00
N TYR A 590 3.64 27.77 -22.98
CA TYR A 590 4.27 29.09 -23.08
C TYR A 590 5.77 28.99 -23.33
N ARG A 591 6.47 28.12 -22.61
CA ARG A 591 7.91 27.92 -22.76
C ARG A 591 8.25 27.36 -24.14
N ARG A 592 7.46 26.40 -24.65
CA ARG A 592 7.63 25.85 -26.00
C ARG A 592 7.40 26.92 -27.08
N THR A 593 6.39 27.79 -26.92
CA THR A 593 6.17 28.93 -27.83
C THR A 593 7.31 29.95 -27.79
N LEU A 594 7.83 30.28 -26.60
CA LEU A 594 8.99 31.17 -26.45
C LEU A 594 10.25 30.61 -27.12
N ARG A 595 10.54 29.31 -26.94
CA ARG A 595 11.65 28.63 -27.66
C ARG A 595 11.51 28.81 -29.18
N GLY A 596 10.30 28.67 -29.69
CA GLY A 596 9.98 28.94 -31.08
C GLY A 596 10.33 30.39 -31.45
N LEU A 597 9.73 31.37 -30.77
CA LEU A 597 9.95 32.80 -31.06
C LEU A 597 11.44 33.19 -31.05
N ASN A 598 12.24 32.66 -30.11
CA ASN A 598 13.69 32.89 -30.04
C ASN A 598 14.47 32.29 -31.23
N THR A 599 13.97 31.20 -31.80
CA THR A 599 14.54 30.60 -33.03
C THR A 599 14.23 31.44 -34.27
N LEU A 600 13.12 32.18 -34.29
CA LEU A 600 12.79 33.09 -35.40
C LEU A 600 13.55 34.42 -35.34
N THR A 601 13.81 34.96 -34.15
CA THR A 601 14.47 36.27 -33.96
C THR A 601 15.96 36.27 -34.28
N SER A 602 16.59 35.09 -34.26
CA SER A 602 17.98 34.84 -34.68
C SER A 602 18.17 34.80 -36.21
N CYS A 603 17.07 34.77 -36.99
CA CYS A 603 17.10 34.87 -38.44
C CYS A 603 16.66 36.27 -38.90
N GLU A 604 17.60 37.13 -39.34
CA GLU A 604 17.34 38.55 -39.66
C GLU A 604 16.22 38.77 -40.70
N ALA A 605 15.96 37.79 -41.57
CA ALA A 605 14.95 37.86 -42.62
C ALA A 605 13.49 37.61 -42.14
N LEU A 606 13.26 37.17 -40.90
CA LEU A 606 11.96 36.69 -40.40
C LEU A 606 11.42 37.43 -39.18
N ARG A 607 12.06 38.52 -38.71
CA ARG A 607 11.63 39.27 -37.50
C ARG A 607 10.21 39.85 -37.63
N PRO A 608 9.20 39.35 -36.89
CA PRO A 608 7.87 39.96 -36.87
C PRO A 608 7.88 41.21 -36.00
N VAL A 609 7.27 42.31 -36.47
CA VAL A 609 7.12 43.61 -35.78
C VAL A 609 6.42 43.50 -34.41
N HIS A 610 5.70 42.41 -34.14
CA HIS A 610 4.96 42.16 -32.89
C HIS A 610 5.60 41.11 -31.96
N SER A 611 6.78 40.58 -32.28
CA SER A 611 7.42 39.47 -31.54
C SER A 611 7.88 39.84 -30.12
N VAL A 612 8.33 41.07 -29.90
CA VAL A 612 8.81 41.55 -28.58
C VAL A 612 7.65 41.66 -27.58
N SER A 613 6.52 42.23 -27.99
CA SER A 613 5.33 42.38 -27.14
C SER A 613 4.74 41.02 -26.73
N LEU A 614 4.68 40.06 -27.66
CA LEU A 614 4.19 38.71 -27.37
C LEU A 614 5.12 37.96 -26.40
N SER A 615 6.44 38.06 -26.61
CA SER A 615 7.42 37.40 -25.73
C SER A 615 7.31 37.91 -24.29
N GLN A 616 7.12 39.21 -24.10
CA GLN A 616 6.93 39.79 -22.77
C GLN A 616 5.60 39.36 -22.13
N THR A 617 4.51 39.29 -22.90
CA THR A 617 3.23 38.74 -22.42
C THR A 617 3.36 37.27 -21.99
N LEU A 618 4.08 36.44 -22.76
CA LEU A 618 4.30 35.04 -22.42
C LEU A 618 5.16 34.88 -21.16
N LYS A 619 6.19 35.73 -20.96
CA LYS A 619 6.99 35.75 -19.73
C LYS A 619 6.13 36.09 -18.49
N CYS A 620 5.20 37.04 -18.58
CA CYS A 620 4.25 37.30 -17.50
C CYS A 620 3.34 36.09 -17.22
N LYS A 621 2.76 35.51 -18.29
CA LYS A 621 1.90 34.32 -18.17
C LYS A 621 2.62 33.10 -17.57
N LEU A 622 3.92 32.93 -17.83
CA LEU A 622 4.76 31.89 -17.21
C LEU A 622 4.83 32.05 -15.69
N GLN A 623 5.12 33.25 -15.21
CA GLN A 623 5.21 33.54 -13.78
C GLN A 623 3.86 33.33 -13.09
N ASP A 624 2.75 33.79 -13.68
CA ASP A 624 1.39 33.56 -13.16
C ASP A 624 1.04 32.07 -13.08
N ALA A 625 1.45 31.29 -14.08
CA ALA A 625 1.24 29.85 -14.10
C ALA A 625 2.10 29.14 -13.05
N ALA A 626 3.36 29.53 -12.87
CA ALA A 626 4.26 28.99 -11.84
C ALA A 626 3.72 29.26 -10.42
N ALA A 627 3.33 30.50 -10.13
CA ALA A 627 2.71 30.86 -8.85
C ALA A 627 1.40 30.07 -8.61
N THR A 628 0.65 29.76 -9.67
CA THR A 628 -0.57 28.95 -9.57
C THR A 628 -0.27 27.48 -9.28
N VAL A 629 0.80 26.91 -9.85
CA VAL A 629 1.26 25.58 -9.44
C VAL A 629 1.55 25.55 -7.95
N LEU A 630 2.33 26.50 -7.42
CA LEU A 630 2.70 26.54 -6.00
C LEU A 630 1.50 26.67 -5.08
N ARG A 631 0.52 27.50 -5.44
CA ARG A 631 -0.73 27.66 -4.68
C ARG A 631 -1.48 26.34 -4.53
N HIS A 632 -1.62 25.57 -5.60
CA HIS A 632 -2.30 24.28 -5.55
C HIS A 632 -1.43 23.18 -4.93
N VAL A 633 -0.11 23.21 -5.11
CA VAL A 633 0.82 22.32 -4.39
C VAL A 633 0.69 22.49 -2.88
N ALA A 634 0.50 23.72 -2.39
CA ALA A 634 0.30 23.99 -0.96
C ALA A 634 -0.99 23.37 -0.41
N GLU A 635 -2.01 23.17 -1.26
CA GLU A 635 -3.27 22.49 -0.91
C GLU A 635 -3.15 20.96 -0.95
N VAL A 636 -2.09 20.41 -1.54
CA VAL A 636 -1.80 18.97 -1.53
C VAL A 636 -1.08 18.64 -0.22
N PRO A 637 -1.68 17.84 0.69
CA PRO A 637 -1.08 17.55 1.98
C PRO A 637 0.19 16.71 1.84
N LEU A 638 1.13 16.92 2.75
CA LEU A 638 2.36 16.12 2.83
C LEU A 638 2.05 14.67 3.15
N ASP A 639 2.92 13.78 2.70
CA ASP A 639 2.83 12.34 2.91
C ASP A 639 1.57 11.67 2.33
N THR A 640 0.77 12.41 1.56
CA THR A 640 -0.43 11.88 0.93
C THR A 640 -0.17 11.35 -0.46
N LEU A 641 -1.07 10.48 -0.88
CA LEU A 641 -1.04 9.80 -2.16
C LEU A 641 -0.96 10.77 -3.38
N PRO A 642 -1.64 11.94 -3.43
CA PRO A 642 -1.46 12.94 -4.50
C PRO A 642 -0.09 13.60 -4.55
N GLU A 643 0.68 13.61 -3.46
CA GLU A 643 2.05 14.14 -3.44
C GLU A 643 2.98 13.36 -4.38
N SER A 644 2.70 12.06 -4.57
CA SER A 644 3.44 11.16 -5.46
C SER A 644 3.57 11.64 -6.90
N ALA A 645 2.57 12.39 -7.35
CA ALA A 645 2.35 12.80 -8.72
C ALA A 645 2.86 14.21 -9.02
N LEU A 646 3.44 14.89 -8.03
CA LEU A 646 3.82 16.30 -8.14
C LEU A 646 5.13 16.54 -8.91
N LEU A 647 5.85 15.50 -9.32
CA LEU A 647 7.16 15.64 -9.97
C LEU A 647 7.08 16.53 -11.23
N PHE A 648 6.13 16.27 -12.12
CA PHE A 648 5.95 17.06 -13.34
C PHE A 648 5.56 18.52 -13.04
N PRO A 649 4.52 18.83 -12.23
CA PRO A 649 4.19 20.20 -11.90
C PRO A 649 5.29 20.97 -11.16
N LEU A 650 5.91 20.35 -10.15
CA LEU A 650 7.00 20.96 -9.38
C LEU A 650 8.21 21.27 -10.26
N PHE A 651 8.55 20.36 -11.18
CA PHE A 651 9.67 20.58 -12.09
C PHE A 651 9.40 21.72 -13.08
N LEU A 652 8.20 21.75 -13.67
CA LEU A 652 7.81 22.81 -14.60
C LEU A 652 7.78 24.17 -13.92
N ALA A 653 7.20 24.28 -12.71
CA ALA A 653 7.24 25.53 -11.95
C ALA A 653 8.67 25.88 -11.49
N GLY A 654 9.46 24.89 -11.07
CA GLY A 654 10.85 25.06 -10.64
C GLY A 654 11.72 25.64 -11.74
N GLY A 655 11.45 25.27 -12.99
CA GLY A 655 12.09 25.84 -14.17
C GLY A 655 11.70 27.28 -14.46
N GLU A 656 10.77 27.91 -13.73
CA GLU A 656 10.27 29.26 -14.00
C GLU A 656 10.46 30.23 -12.83
N VAL A 657 10.40 29.75 -11.59
CA VAL A 657 10.52 30.59 -10.39
C VAL A 657 11.90 31.23 -10.24
N MET A 658 11.92 32.41 -9.64
CA MET A 658 13.13 33.21 -9.37
C MET A 658 13.21 33.66 -7.91
N ASP A 659 12.10 33.64 -7.19
CA ASP A 659 12.03 34.03 -5.78
C ASP A 659 12.61 32.92 -4.89
N ASP A 660 13.46 33.29 -3.93
CA ASP A 660 14.15 32.34 -3.06
C ASP A 660 13.17 31.52 -2.19
N LEU A 661 12.04 32.09 -1.78
CA LEU A 661 11.03 31.38 -0.98
C LEU A 661 10.30 30.36 -1.85
N GLU A 662 9.94 30.72 -3.08
CA GLU A 662 9.34 29.80 -4.05
C GLU A 662 10.28 28.63 -4.39
N ILE A 663 11.58 28.91 -4.58
CA ILE A 663 12.63 27.91 -4.79
C ILE A 663 12.71 26.95 -3.59
N GLU A 664 12.73 27.47 -2.36
CA GLU A 664 12.79 26.63 -1.15
C GLU A 664 11.55 25.76 -0.99
N ILE A 665 10.36 26.25 -1.34
CA ILE A 665 9.13 25.43 -1.31
C ILE A 665 9.25 24.24 -2.27
N ILE A 666 9.72 24.47 -3.50
CA ILE A 666 9.88 23.40 -4.50
C ILE A 666 10.95 22.41 -4.05
N ARG A 667 12.09 22.91 -3.58
CA ARG A 667 13.19 22.09 -3.04
C ARG A 667 12.71 21.22 -1.88
N MET A 668 12.00 21.80 -0.92
CA MET A 668 11.44 21.08 0.23
C MET A 668 10.51 19.96 -0.24
N ARG A 669 9.57 20.24 -1.15
CA ARG A 669 8.62 19.23 -1.64
C ARG A 669 9.32 18.10 -2.41
N LEU A 670 10.29 18.42 -3.27
CA LEU A 670 11.05 17.39 -4.00
C LEU A 670 11.90 16.53 -3.06
N ASN A 671 12.48 17.11 -2.01
CA ASN A 671 13.24 16.35 -1.00
C ASN A 671 12.35 15.41 -0.19
N ILE A 672 11.15 15.84 0.23
CA ILE A 672 10.17 14.95 0.89
C ILE A 672 9.82 13.77 -0.01
N MET A 673 9.55 14.02 -1.31
CA MET A 673 9.30 12.95 -2.28
C MET A 673 10.51 12.02 -2.42
N LEU A 674 11.72 12.58 -2.47
CA LEU A 674 12.97 11.83 -2.64
C LEU A 674 13.30 10.97 -1.42
N GLU A 675 13.16 11.50 -0.21
CA GLU A 675 13.40 10.77 1.04
C GLU A 675 12.50 9.54 1.14
N LYS A 676 11.22 9.71 0.77
CA LYS A 676 10.21 8.65 0.85
C LYS A 676 10.37 7.59 -0.24
N ARG A 677 10.69 7.99 -1.46
CA ARG A 677 10.64 7.10 -2.65
C ARG A 677 12.00 6.63 -3.13
N GLN A 678 13.03 7.45 -2.93
CA GLN A 678 14.39 7.24 -3.41
C GLN A 678 14.50 6.95 -4.92
N PHE A 679 13.58 7.47 -5.73
CA PHE A 679 13.62 7.27 -7.19
C PHE A 679 14.62 8.19 -7.86
N HIS A 680 15.34 7.67 -8.86
CA HIS A 680 16.38 8.41 -9.57
C HIS A 680 15.84 9.62 -10.35
N ASN A 681 14.65 9.51 -10.94
CA ASN A 681 13.99 10.60 -11.66
C ASN A 681 13.77 11.86 -10.80
N ILE A 682 13.38 11.70 -9.53
CA ILE A 682 13.18 12.81 -8.58
C ILE A 682 14.52 13.48 -8.27
N ARG A 683 15.57 12.68 -7.99
CA ARG A 683 16.93 13.18 -7.77
C ARG A 683 17.42 13.97 -8.98
N ARG A 684 17.26 13.41 -10.18
CA ARG A 684 17.68 14.01 -11.43
C ARG A 684 16.94 15.32 -11.72
N ALA A 685 15.64 15.38 -11.44
CA ALA A 685 14.85 16.61 -11.53
C ALA A 685 15.40 17.70 -10.61
N LEU A 686 15.70 17.37 -9.34
CA LEU A 686 16.28 18.31 -8.39
C LEU A 686 17.66 18.80 -8.84
N GLU A 687 18.55 17.92 -9.32
CA GLU A 687 19.86 18.30 -9.86
C GLU A 687 19.76 19.30 -11.01
N VAL A 688 18.80 19.10 -11.92
CA VAL A 688 18.58 20.00 -13.06
C VAL A 688 18.08 21.35 -12.58
N LEU A 689 17.15 21.38 -11.62
CA LEU A 689 16.61 22.62 -11.06
C LEU A 689 17.67 23.43 -10.29
N GLU A 690 18.50 22.78 -9.48
CA GLU A 690 19.59 23.47 -8.77
C GLU A 690 20.54 24.17 -9.75
N GLU A 691 20.87 23.51 -10.87
CA GLU A 691 21.70 24.12 -11.91
C GLU A 691 20.97 25.26 -12.65
N VAL A 692 19.65 25.17 -12.87
CA VAL A 692 18.86 26.30 -13.39
C VAL A 692 18.96 27.48 -12.43
N TRP A 693 18.68 27.29 -11.14
CA TRP A 693 18.66 28.35 -10.15
C TRP A 693 20.04 28.95 -9.89
N GLU A 694 21.11 28.15 -9.93
CA GLU A 694 22.49 28.62 -9.83
C GLU A 694 22.87 29.51 -11.02
N ARG A 695 22.60 29.06 -12.26
CA ARG A 695 22.93 29.83 -13.45
C ARG A 695 22.12 31.12 -13.57
N ARG A 696 20.83 31.09 -13.20
CA ARG A 696 19.99 32.28 -13.20
C ARG A 696 20.45 33.31 -12.16
N ARG A 697 20.89 32.88 -10.98
CA ARG A 697 21.52 33.77 -9.99
C ARG A 697 22.83 34.36 -10.54
N ALA A 698 23.70 33.55 -11.13
CA ALA A 698 24.94 34.03 -11.74
C ALA A 698 24.69 35.02 -12.90
N SER A 699 23.63 34.82 -13.69
CA SER A 699 23.26 35.75 -14.76
C SER A 699 22.70 37.07 -14.24
N LEU A 700 22.13 37.13 -13.02
CA LEU A 700 21.73 38.42 -12.42
C LEU A 700 22.95 39.26 -12.00
N ASP A 701 24.09 38.61 -11.74
CA ASP A 701 25.37 39.25 -11.40
C ASP A 701 26.21 39.63 -12.64
N SER A 702 25.75 39.28 -13.85
CA SER A 702 26.43 39.56 -15.14
C SER A 702 25.46 40.21 -16.15
N ASP A 703 25.94 40.88 -17.20
CA ASP A 703 25.07 41.44 -18.25
C ASP A 703 24.49 40.37 -19.23
N GLU A 704 24.41 39.09 -18.81
CA GLU A 704 23.86 37.99 -19.61
C GLU A 704 22.33 37.83 -19.45
N ASP A 705 21.64 37.30 -20.46
CA ASP A 705 20.18 37.08 -20.41
C ASP A 705 19.83 36.01 -19.34
N PRO A 706 19.05 36.34 -18.31
CA PRO A 706 18.73 35.42 -17.22
C PRO A 706 17.73 34.31 -17.60
N ASP A 707 17.30 34.23 -18.85
CA ASP A 707 16.29 33.28 -19.34
C ASP A 707 16.85 31.86 -19.59
N VAL A 708 17.61 31.32 -18.64
CA VAL A 708 18.20 29.97 -18.71
C VAL A 708 17.09 28.91 -18.74
N ASP A 709 17.05 28.09 -19.78
CA ASP A 709 16.06 27.02 -19.94
C ASP A 709 16.58 25.67 -19.40
N TRP A 710 15.76 24.95 -18.64
CA TRP A 710 16.08 23.61 -18.13
C TRP A 710 16.41 22.62 -19.26
N GLN A 711 15.84 22.77 -20.45
CA GLN A 711 16.09 21.87 -21.58
C GLN A 711 17.55 21.95 -22.04
N GLU A 712 18.20 23.11 -21.91
CA GLU A 712 19.62 23.23 -22.22
C GLU A 712 20.50 22.41 -21.27
N ILE A 713 20.16 22.40 -19.98
CA ILE A 713 20.88 21.64 -18.95
C ILE A 713 20.72 20.14 -19.20
N VAL A 714 19.49 19.70 -19.48
CA VAL A 714 19.18 18.30 -19.81
C VAL A 714 19.94 17.86 -21.08
N ASN A 715 19.99 18.69 -22.11
CA ASN A 715 20.68 18.36 -23.36
C ASN A 715 22.22 18.36 -23.24
N ARG A 716 22.79 19.11 -22.29
CA ARG A 716 24.25 19.20 -22.07
C ARG A 716 24.82 18.00 -21.30
N LYS A 717 24.06 17.41 -20.37
CA LYS A 717 24.51 16.33 -19.49
C LYS A 717 24.00 14.96 -19.96
N SER A 718 24.86 13.95 -19.90
CA SER A 718 24.44 12.56 -20.09
C SER A 718 23.48 12.11 -18.99
N GLY A 719 22.48 11.30 -19.33
CA GLY A 719 21.58 10.70 -18.35
C GLY A 719 20.17 11.28 -18.27
N GLY A 720 19.69 11.97 -19.31
CA GLY A 720 18.26 12.27 -19.53
C GLY A 720 17.53 12.96 -18.37
N LEU A 721 16.20 13.03 -18.50
CA LEU A 721 15.26 13.41 -17.45
C LEU A 721 13.93 12.72 -17.77
N LEU A 722 13.26 12.14 -16.77
CA LEU A 722 11.91 11.61 -16.88
C LEU A 722 11.08 12.25 -15.78
N LEU A 723 9.91 12.77 -16.13
CA LEU A 723 8.99 13.40 -15.16
C LEU A 723 7.75 12.52 -14.89
N THR A 724 7.82 11.28 -15.36
CA THR A 724 6.84 10.21 -15.17
C THR A 724 7.17 9.39 -13.94
#